data_AF-A0A952M7X5-F1
#
_entry.id   AF-A0A952M7X5-F1
#
_cell.length_a   1.000
_cell.length_b   1.000
_cell.length_c   1.000
_cell.angle_alpha   90.00
_cell.angle_beta   90.00
_cell.angle_gamma   90.00
#
_symmetry.space_group_name_H-M   'P 1'
#
loop_
_entity.id
_entity.type
_entity.pdbx_description
1 polymer ?
#
loop_
_entity_poly.entity_id
_entity_poly.type
_entity_poly.pdbx_seq_one_letter_code
_entity_poly.pdbx_strand_id
1 'polypeptide(L)'
;MHINFGAGMTRDVSHILGNIESLGDNCELGFYLRAKENETGSVFRWAICPVDKLIQFINTDAPRGGFVFEELVPYSPGMVQDLKTGFCFHTALRSIDTNGQLEFENTEAERREIHQREKGKYDYLLKKFEAGITGSDYKLYVIKANDGIDAADIDALNNAIAQRRNNKNFTLLHVSLGDEQACKHLVWKNETLVCAWIPEFASYSTAQDINESAWHNIFCLLKNEPRIQLVSLNSHPKVANAILLQHDFSDEQKRCLNGYHADESNSQKIERCYAFAKCCENEQQLNRLFGFLKSADNEFHDLLGGEIVTALNQDAQADTLTFFDDKYLNLSQLYSNFSLESATALHASCEDLYKQHGNSYIRYERLKNAFTKSGDLLDGFIENDLELFDVSPKASGNLVNHSIGESESIMDQPGVASSDSCIYTVKLDEYINRDHLQLWKNDDSQAAANKWINDIKTYTISGVHFFKLHNARIGHAPTGVAFKEKGAYKYIYEMSDMYHYFRVTGQAAFRPKRKSLDLAYILPRFGINNYYHSLVDKLPALFGYKFLGLDCPIITTFDLHPVERHFAKLIGIDADKIITGENGEVEADNAFLPDIANLRPLFFRFCANLGAQTGAQATRKIYISRVNSPDRPMINEEQIEQLALSQGFEVIRMEDYTLEEQIAIAASASSIMAPHGAGLANMVFAKAGCEIIELIPDKYMTPLFKQLAANCGHRYSVLMGDTEDAADAKLAWRANSDRLETVLANAA
;
A
#
# COMPACT_ATOMS: atom_id res chain seq x y z
N MET A 1 6.63 -19.82 -19.33
CA MET A 1 5.35 -20.52 -19.06
C MET A 1 4.43 -20.26 -20.25
N HIS A 2 4.15 -21.26 -21.08
CA HIS A 2 3.20 -21.11 -22.20
C HIS A 2 1.78 -21.14 -21.64
N ILE A 3 1.08 -20.00 -21.66
CA ILE A 3 -0.34 -19.95 -21.33
C ILE A 3 -1.11 -19.94 -22.66
N ASN A 4 -1.85 -21.03 -22.88
CA ASN A 4 -2.67 -21.26 -24.05
C ASN A 4 -4.07 -20.68 -23.76
N PHE A 5 -4.40 -19.51 -24.33
CA PHE A 5 -5.75 -18.95 -24.23
C PHE A 5 -6.59 -19.41 -25.43
N GLY A 6 -7.66 -20.13 -25.12
CA GLY A 6 -8.58 -20.72 -26.08
C GLY A 6 -9.26 -19.72 -27.00
N ALA A 7 -9.59 -20.22 -28.19
CA ALA A 7 -10.29 -19.54 -29.27
C ALA A 7 -11.63 -18.93 -28.81
N GLY A 8 -11.71 -17.60 -28.83
CA GLY A 8 -12.97 -16.89 -28.57
C GLY A 8 -12.82 -15.42 -28.19
N MET A 9 -11.91 -14.66 -28.80
CA MET A 9 -11.84 -13.20 -28.63
C MET A 9 -11.96 -12.48 -29.97
N THR A 10 -12.80 -11.47 -30.01
CA THR A 10 -13.16 -10.69 -31.20
C THR A 10 -11.93 -10.05 -31.86
N ARG A 11 -11.82 -10.16 -33.20
CA ARG A 11 -10.74 -9.60 -34.06
C ARG A 11 -10.73 -8.06 -34.15
N ASP A 12 -11.51 -7.36 -33.33
CA ASP A 12 -11.65 -5.92 -33.40
C ASP A 12 -10.49 -5.20 -32.68
N VAL A 13 -9.65 -4.51 -33.45
CA VAL A 13 -8.49 -3.73 -32.98
C VAL A 13 -8.75 -2.21 -32.99
N SER A 14 -9.98 -1.78 -33.31
CA SER A 14 -10.35 -0.36 -33.55
C SER A 14 -9.90 0.60 -32.43
N HIS A 15 -10.06 0.19 -31.16
CA HIS A 15 -9.66 0.96 -29.97
C HIS A 15 -8.15 1.32 -29.92
N ILE A 16 -7.27 0.46 -30.44
CA ILE A 16 -5.81 0.72 -30.45
C ILE A 16 -5.42 1.62 -31.60
N LEU A 17 -6.09 1.48 -32.75
CA LEU A 17 -5.71 2.18 -33.97
C LEU A 17 -5.91 3.70 -33.84
N GLY A 18 -6.88 4.16 -33.03
CA GLY A 18 -7.19 5.60 -32.86
C GLY A 18 -6.06 6.43 -32.24
N ASN A 19 -5.10 5.79 -31.58
CA ASN A 19 -4.02 6.45 -30.83
C ASN A 19 -2.63 6.29 -31.46
N ILE A 20 -2.57 5.89 -32.74
CA ILE A 20 -1.32 5.63 -33.44
C ILE A 20 -0.68 6.92 -33.97
N GLU A 21 0.62 7.05 -33.74
CA GLU A 21 1.52 7.99 -34.40
C GLU A 21 2.49 7.21 -35.28
N SER A 22 2.49 7.47 -36.59
CA SER A 22 3.34 6.75 -37.55
C SER A 22 4.71 7.42 -37.61
N LEU A 23 5.81 6.68 -37.50
CA LEU A 23 7.18 7.20 -37.53
C LEU A 23 8.06 6.40 -38.49
N GLY A 24 9.14 7.00 -38.99
CA GLY A 24 10.05 6.35 -39.95
C GLY A 24 9.51 6.33 -41.37
N ASP A 25 9.75 5.25 -42.10
CA ASP A 25 9.39 5.10 -43.52
C ASP A 25 8.03 4.41 -43.67
N ASN A 26 7.06 4.90 -42.93
CA ASN A 26 5.92 4.08 -42.52
C ASN A 26 4.64 4.37 -43.31
N CYS A 27 4.78 4.70 -44.59
CA CYS A 27 3.68 4.89 -45.53
C CYS A 27 2.80 3.64 -45.66
N GLU A 28 3.42 2.46 -45.55
CA GLU A 28 2.75 1.15 -45.55
C GLU A 28 1.74 1.01 -44.39
N LEU A 29 2.10 1.40 -43.17
CA LEU A 29 1.17 1.47 -42.05
C LEU A 29 0.02 2.44 -42.34
N GLY A 30 0.31 3.55 -43.03
CA GLY A 30 -0.70 4.49 -43.49
C GLY A 30 -1.80 3.84 -44.34
N PHE A 31 -1.43 2.91 -45.23
CA PHE A 31 -2.36 2.11 -46.03
C PHE A 31 -3.09 1.05 -45.20
N TYR A 32 -2.42 0.39 -44.25
CA TYR A 32 -3.09 -0.53 -43.32
C TYR A 32 -4.19 0.19 -42.51
N LEU A 33 -3.87 1.36 -41.94
CA LEU A 33 -4.83 2.16 -41.18
C LEU A 33 -6.02 2.58 -42.04
N ARG A 34 -5.79 2.92 -43.32
CA ARG A 34 -6.86 3.21 -44.30
C ARG A 34 -7.72 1.99 -44.58
N ALA A 35 -7.13 0.81 -44.75
CA ALA A 35 -7.86 -0.45 -44.93
C ALA A 35 -8.74 -0.82 -43.72
N LYS A 36 -8.41 -0.30 -42.52
CA LYS A 36 -9.22 -0.42 -41.30
C LYS A 36 -10.11 0.80 -41.03
N GLU A 37 -10.40 1.60 -42.05
CA GLU A 37 -11.25 2.80 -41.98
C GLU A 37 -10.78 3.86 -40.97
N ASN A 38 -9.49 3.83 -40.59
CA ASN A 38 -8.89 4.81 -39.70
C ASN A 38 -8.13 5.88 -40.51
N GLU A 39 -8.82 6.99 -40.74
CA GLU A 39 -8.28 8.19 -41.41
C GLU A 39 -7.80 9.26 -40.42
N THR A 40 -7.47 8.87 -39.18
CA THR A 40 -6.89 9.80 -38.21
C THR A 40 -5.59 10.38 -38.78
N GLY A 41 -5.57 11.71 -38.95
CA GLY A 41 -4.42 12.40 -39.52
C GLY A 41 -3.24 12.46 -38.55
N SER A 42 -2.04 12.25 -39.10
CA SER A 42 -0.73 12.40 -38.46
C SER A 42 0.20 13.11 -39.45
N VAL A 43 1.09 13.97 -38.95
CA VAL A 43 2.05 14.74 -39.79
C VAL A 43 3.06 13.82 -40.49
N PHE A 44 3.32 12.65 -39.91
CA PHE A 44 4.32 11.70 -40.38
C PHE A 44 3.74 10.52 -41.16
N ARG A 45 2.40 10.35 -41.18
CA ARG A 45 1.72 9.21 -41.83
C ARG A 45 2.10 9.01 -43.29
N TRP A 46 2.37 10.09 -44.02
CA TRP A 46 2.76 10.08 -45.43
C TRP A 46 4.14 10.71 -45.63
N ALA A 47 5.02 10.56 -44.64
CA ALA A 47 6.37 11.09 -44.66
C ALA A 47 7.40 9.97 -44.53
N ILE A 48 8.62 10.26 -44.99
CA ILE A 48 9.85 9.51 -44.72
C ILE A 48 10.62 10.35 -43.70
N CYS A 49 10.86 9.77 -42.53
CA CYS A 49 11.47 10.45 -41.40
C CYS A 49 12.70 9.66 -40.94
N PRO A 50 13.91 9.98 -41.45
CA PRO A 50 15.14 9.34 -40.99
C PRO A 50 15.25 9.42 -39.46
N VAL A 51 15.65 8.33 -38.81
CA VAL A 51 15.57 8.19 -37.36
C VAL A 51 16.42 9.23 -36.62
N ASP A 52 17.60 9.54 -37.14
CA ASP A 52 18.51 10.55 -36.60
C ASP A 52 17.87 11.95 -36.62
N LYS A 53 17.22 12.29 -37.75
CA LYS A 53 16.48 13.54 -37.92
C LYS A 53 15.25 13.60 -37.03
N LEU A 54 14.55 12.48 -36.87
CA LEU A 54 13.38 12.39 -36.00
C LEU A 54 13.75 12.61 -34.53
N ILE A 55 14.85 12.01 -34.06
CA ILE A 55 15.37 12.24 -32.71
C ILE A 55 15.73 13.72 -32.51
N GLN A 56 16.45 14.32 -33.46
CA GLN A 56 16.79 15.75 -33.41
C GLN A 56 15.54 16.63 -33.36
N PHE A 57 14.53 16.31 -34.17
CA PHE A 57 13.26 17.02 -34.21
C PHE A 57 12.49 16.93 -32.88
N ILE A 58 12.39 15.73 -32.29
CA ILE A 58 11.75 15.53 -30.98
C ILE A 58 12.50 16.27 -29.87
N ASN A 59 13.83 16.29 -29.93
CA ASN A 59 14.66 16.99 -28.95
C ASN A 59 14.69 18.51 -29.14
N THR A 60 14.13 19.05 -30.22
CA THR A 60 13.96 20.50 -30.38
C THR A 60 12.78 21.00 -29.54
N ASP A 61 12.93 22.11 -28.82
CA ASP A 61 11.84 22.72 -28.06
C ASP A 61 10.76 23.31 -28.96
N ALA A 62 9.52 23.33 -28.47
CA ALA A 62 8.39 23.90 -29.18
C ALA A 62 8.46 25.45 -29.20
N PRO A 63 7.91 26.12 -30.23
CA PRO A 63 7.22 25.54 -31.38
C PRO A 63 8.19 24.98 -32.42
N ARG A 64 7.92 23.76 -32.88
CA ARG A 64 8.64 23.16 -34.01
C ARG A 64 8.12 23.75 -35.31
N GLY A 65 8.99 23.78 -36.32
CA GLY A 65 8.63 24.26 -37.64
C GLY A 65 9.17 23.33 -38.73
N GLY A 66 8.72 23.58 -39.96
CA GLY A 66 9.09 22.80 -41.13
C GLY A 66 8.14 23.10 -42.27
N PHE A 67 8.35 22.43 -43.40
CA PHE A 67 7.58 22.61 -44.62
C PHE A 67 7.53 24.08 -45.09
N VAL A 68 8.66 24.79 -44.99
CA VAL A 68 8.81 26.17 -45.44
C VAL A 68 9.09 26.16 -46.94
N PHE A 69 8.38 26.98 -47.73
CA PHE A 69 8.42 26.92 -49.20
C PHE A 69 9.84 26.98 -49.77
N GLU A 70 10.65 27.89 -49.24
CA GLU A 70 12.03 28.13 -49.67
C GLU A 70 12.99 26.99 -49.29
N GLU A 71 12.58 26.10 -48.39
CA GLU A 71 13.37 24.96 -47.90
C GLU A 71 12.92 23.63 -48.52
N LEU A 72 11.93 23.64 -49.43
CA LEU A 72 11.42 22.44 -50.10
C LEU A 72 12.14 22.19 -51.43
N VAL A 73 12.75 21.01 -51.56
CA VAL A 73 13.39 20.55 -52.80
C VAL A 73 12.77 19.24 -53.30
N PRO A 74 12.80 18.96 -54.61
CA PRO A 74 12.34 17.67 -55.15
C PRO A 74 13.10 16.49 -54.53
N TYR A 75 12.36 15.46 -54.09
CA TYR A 75 12.94 14.21 -53.57
C TYR A 75 12.61 13.01 -54.46
N SER A 76 11.36 12.92 -54.89
CA SER A 76 10.88 11.97 -55.90
C SER A 76 9.73 12.62 -56.68
N PRO A 77 9.24 12.03 -57.78
CA PRO A 77 8.17 12.64 -58.58
C PRO A 77 6.89 13.03 -57.82
N GLY A 78 6.65 12.47 -56.62
CA GLY A 78 5.52 12.80 -55.75
C GLY A 78 5.89 13.27 -54.34
N MET A 79 7.18 13.54 -54.07
CA MET A 79 7.65 13.93 -52.74
C MET A 79 8.64 15.08 -52.80
N VAL A 80 8.59 15.92 -51.76
CA VAL A 80 9.58 16.96 -51.50
C VAL A 80 10.34 16.64 -50.23
N GLN A 81 11.62 16.99 -50.18
CA GLN A 81 12.41 17.01 -48.95
C GLN A 81 12.39 18.42 -48.37
N ASP A 82 12.12 18.50 -47.08
CA ASP A 82 12.31 19.70 -46.27
C ASP A 82 13.77 19.73 -45.78
N LEU A 83 14.56 20.67 -46.27
CA LEU A 83 15.98 20.79 -45.95
C LEU A 83 16.25 21.09 -44.47
N LYS A 84 15.28 21.69 -43.76
CA LYS A 84 15.44 22.05 -42.36
C LYS A 84 15.25 20.85 -41.45
N THR A 85 14.20 20.06 -41.69
CA THR A 85 13.90 18.87 -40.87
C THR A 85 14.56 17.60 -41.38
N GLY A 86 14.92 17.55 -42.67
CA GLY A 86 15.39 16.36 -43.35
C GLY A 86 14.28 15.37 -43.70
N PHE A 87 13.02 15.68 -43.38
CA PHE A 87 11.87 14.82 -43.67
C PHE A 87 11.42 14.98 -45.13
N CYS A 88 10.93 13.88 -45.70
CA CYS A 88 10.36 13.92 -47.05
C CYS A 88 8.85 13.69 -46.97
N PHE A 89 8.06 14.53 -47.64
CA PHE A 89 6.60 14.51 -47.58
C PHE A 89 5.99 14.26 -48.95
N HIS A 90 4.94 13.43 -49.00
CA HIS A 90 4.09 13.37 -50.17
C HIS A 90 3.35 14.69 -50.39
N THR A 91 3.37 15.18 -51.62
CA THR A 91 2.84 16.50 -51.98
C THR A 91 2.29 16.51 -53.40
N ALA A 92 1.40 17.46 -53.68
CA ALA A 92 0.99 17.78 -55.04
C ALA A 92 2.07 18.58 -55.82
N LEU A 93 3.17 19.00 -55.18
CA LEU A 93 4.33 19.60 -55.87
C LEU A 93 5.10 18.52 -56.66
N ARG A 94 4.61 18.22 -57.87
CA ARG A 94 5.19 17.19 -58.74
C ARG A 94 6.51 17.62 -59.32
N SER A 95 7.38 16.63 -59.55
CA SER A 95 8.70 16.82 -60.12
C SER A 95 8.95 15.80 -61.23
N ILE A 96 9.69 16.21 -62.25
CA ILE A 96 10.10 15.36 -63.36
C ILE A 96 11.60 15.12 -63.29
N ASP A 97 12.02 13.90 -63.60
CA ASP A 97 13.43 13.58 -63.75
C ASP A 97 13.90 13.98 -65.16
N THR A 98 14.78 14.98 -65.21
CA THR A 98 15.46 15.40 -66.43
C THR A 98 16.95 15.09 -66.29
N ASN A 99 17.40 13.98 -66.88
CA ASN A 99 18.80 13.52 -66.89
C ASN A 99 19.42 13.28 -65.49
N GLY A 100 18.66 12.71 -64.55
CA GLY A 100 19.10 12.42 -63.19
C GLY A 100 19.01 13.60 -62.24
N GLN A 101 18.39 14.71 -62.67
CA GLN A 101 18.06 15.85 -61.83
C GLN A 101 16.54 16.01 -61.76
N LEU A 102 16.02 16.03 -60.54
CA LEU A 102 14.60 16.28 -60.31
C LEU A 102 14.32 17.78 -60.33
N GLU A 103 13.43 18.20 -61.20
CA GLU A 103 12.96 19.59 -61.33
C GLU A 103 11.45 19.66 -61.12
N PHE A 104 10.96 20.73 -60.49
CA PHE A 104 9.53 20.93 -60.31
C PHE A 104 8.82 21.15 -61.65
N GLU A 105 7.70 20.46 -61.86
CA GLU A 105 6.89 20.61 -63.08
C GLU A 105 6.11 21.94 -63.10
N ASN A 106 5.69 22.42 -61.93
CA ASN A 106 4.83 23.59 -61.78
C ASN A 106 5.63 24.91 -61.68
N THR A 107 5.03 25.99 -62.21
CA THR A 107 5.56 27.35 -62.03
C THR A 107 5.61 27.73 -60.55
N GLU A 108 6.47 28.68 -60.17
CA GLU A 108 6.57 29.11 -58.75
C GLU A 108 5.22 29.60 -58.19
N ALA A 109 4.42 30.31 -58.98
CA ALA A 109 3.10 30.80 -58.55
C ALA A 109 2.16 29.62 -58.19
N GLU A 110 2.06 28.61 -59.06
CA GLU A 110 1.26 27.40 -58.82
C GLU A 110 1.80 26.62 -57.62
N ARG A 111 3.13 26.52 -57.47
CA ARG A 111 3.75 25.87 -56.31
C ARG A 111 3.43 26.59 -55.01
N ARG A 112 3.42 27.93 -54.99
CA ARG A 112 3.05 28.70 -53.79
C ARG A 112 1.58 28.50 -53.42
N GLU A 113 0.68 28.38 -54.39
CA GLU A 113 -0.73 28.04 -54.12
C GLU A 113 -0.90 26.62 -53.56
N ILE A 114 -0.20 25.64 -54.12
CA ILE A 114 -0.18 24.25 -53.60
C ILE A 114 0.37 24.24 -52.18
N HIS A 115 1.53 24.86 -51.95
CA HIS A 115 2.19 24.96 -50.66
C HIS A 115 1.29 25.62 -49.63
N GLN A 116 0.64 26.75 -49.94
CA GLN A 116 -0.23 27.44 -48.99
C GLN A 116 -1.38 26.55 -48.50
N ARG A 117 -1.98 25.74 -49.38
CA ARG A 117 -3.03 24.77 -49.01
C ARG A 117 -2.49 23.64 -48.14
N GLU A 118 -1.32 23.10 -48.48
CA GLU A 118 -0.72 21.98 -47.76
C GLU A 118 -0.10 22.41 -46.42
N LYS A 119 0.45 23.63 -46.34
CA LYS A 119 1.08 24.20 -45.13
C LYS A 119 0.08 24.32 -43.99
N GLY A 120 -1.15 24.74 -44.26
CA GLY A 120 -2.20 24.79 -43.23
C GLY A 120 -2.50 23.40 -42.64
N LYS A 121 -2.51 22.36 -43.48
CA LYS A 121 -2.69 20.97 -43.04
C LYS A 121 -1.47 20.48 -42.25
N TYR A 122 -0.26 20.79 -42.72
CA TYR A 122 0.98 20.48 -42.02
C TYR A 122 0.99 21.11 -40.63
N ASP A 123 0.69 22.40 -40.50
CA ASP A 123 0.70 23.12 -39.22
C ASP A 123 -0.34 22.57 -38.24
N TYR A 124 -1.53 22.24 -38.74
CA TYR A 124 -2.55 21.58 -37.93
C TYR A 124 -2.08 20.21 -37.38
N LEU A 125 -1.48 19.39 -38.25
CA LEU A 125 -1.00 18.05 -37.87
C LEU A 125 0.24 18.13 -36.98
N LEU A 126 1.11 19.11 -37.19
CA LEU A 126 2.27 19.37 -36.34
C LEU A 126 1.82 19.81 -34.94
N LYS A 127 0.86 20.72 -34.83
CA LYS A 127 0.27 21.11 -33.54
C LYS A 127 -0.38 19.91 -32.83
N LYS A 128 -1.05 19.03 -33.58
CA LYS A 128 -1.62 17.80 -33.05
C LYS A 128 -0.55 16.85 -32.52
N PHE A 129 0.56 16.69 -33.26
CA PHE A 129 1.71 15.92 -32.80
C PHE A 129 2.35 16.52 -31.55
N GLU A 130 2.53 17.85 -31.49
CA GLU A 130 3.08 18.53 -30.32
C GLU A 130 2.22 18.31 -29.07
N ALA A 131 0.90 18.49 -29.19
CA ALA A 131 -0.03 18.17 -28.11
C ALA A 131 0.02 16.68 -27.73
N GLY A 132 0.17 15.82 -28.73
CA GLY A 132 0.33 14.38 -28.54
C GLY A 132 1.59 14.03 -27.75
N ILE A 133 2.77 14.53 -28.13
CA ILE A 133 4.07 14.17 -27.54
C ILE A 133 4.34 14.82 -26.18
N THR A 134 3.58 15.85 -25.79
CA THR A 134 3.65 16.43 -24.43
C THR A 134 2.45 16.05 -23.55
N GLY A 135 1.42 15.43 -24.13
CA GLY A 135 0.17 15.11 -23.43
C GLY A 135 0.29 13.95 -22.43
N SER A 136 -0.73 13.81 -21.59
CA SER A 136 -0.86 12.70 -20.64
C SER A 136 -1.56 11.47 -21.23
N ASP A 137 -2.38 11.65 -22.28
CA ASP A 137 -3.08 10.59 -23.02
C ASP A 137 -2.13 9.56 -23.61
N TYR A 138 -2.54 8.29 -23.60
CA TYR A 138 -1.73 7.24 -24.22
C TYR A 138 -1.53 7.43 -25.72
N LYS A 139 -0.30 7.17 -26.17
CA LYS A 139 0.06 7.12 -27.58
C LYS A 139 0.83 5.86 -27.93
N LEU A 140 0.50 5.28 -29.08
CA LEU A 140 1.22 4.19 -29.70
C LEU A 140 2.04 4.75 -30.87
N TYR A 141 3.34 4.91 -30.67
CA TYR A 141 4.27 5.29 -31.73
C TYR A 141 4.70 4.03 -32.47
N VAL A 142 4.57 4.00 -33.80
CA VAL A 142 4.94 2.84 -34.60
C VAL A 142 6.03 3.24 -35.58
N ILE A 143 7.21 2.63 -35.46
CA ILE A 143 8.37 2.93 -36.29
C ILE A 143 8.82 1.70 -37.11
N LYS A 144 9.11 1.94 -38.39
CA LYS A 144 9.78 0.98 -39.29
C LYS A 144 10.60 1.68 -40.37
N ALA A 145 11.61 0.99 -40.89
CA ALA A 145 12.33 1.37 -42.11
C ALA A 145 12.61 0.09 -42.92
N ASN A 146 12.51 0.14 -44.25
CA ASN A 146 12.67 -1.07 -45.07
C ASN A 146 14.09 -1.64 -44.98
N ASP A 147 15.10 -0.76 -44.88
CA ASP A 147 16.51 -1.13 -44.74
C ASP A 147 16.89 -1.51 -43.29
N GLY A 148 15.92 -1.48 -42.36
CA GLY A 148 16.13 -1.69 -40.94
C GLY A 148 16.57 -0.42 -40.20
N ILE A 149 16.54 -0.50 -38.86
CA ILE A 149 16.95 0.58 -37.97
C ILE A 149 17.85 -0.03 -36.89
N ASP A 150 19.00 0.60 -36.64
CA ASP A 150 19.93 0.15 -35.61
C ASP A 150 19.29 0.19 -34.23
N ALA A 151 19.57 -0.84 -33.42
CA ALA A 151 18.99 -0.96 -32.08
C ALA A 151 19.31 0.25 -31.19
N ALA A 152 20.51 0.82 -31.33
CA ALA A 152 20.93 2.01 -30.59
C ALA A 152 20.08 3.24 -30.94
N ASP A 153 19.68 3.40 -32.20
CA ASP A 153 18.83 4.51 -32.64
C ASP A 153 17.38 4.33 -32.16
N ILE A 154 16.89 3.09 -32.10
CA ILE A 154 15.57 2.79 -31.53
C ILE A 154 15.53 3.10 -30.03
N ASP A 155 16.58 2.73 -29.29
CA ASP A 155 16.70 3.07 -27.87
C ASP A 155 16.80 4.59 -27.66
N ALA A 156 17.58 5.28 -28.49
CA ALA A 156 17.71 6.74 -28.46
C ALA A 156 16.37 7.44 -28.77
N LEU A 157 15.59 6.95 -29.73
CA LEU A 157 14.26 7.45 -30.04
C LEU A 157 13.28 7.21 -28.90
N ASN A 158 13.27 6.02 -28.30
CA ASN A 158 12.43 5.72 -27.14
C ASN A 158 12.72 6.70 -25.99
N ASN A 159 14.00 6.97 -25.74
CA ASN A 159 14.43 7.92 -24.71
C ASN A 159 14.04 9.37 -25.04
N ALA A 160 14.17 9.79 -26.31
CA ALA A 160 13.74 11.12 -26.74
C ALA A 160 12.23 11.33 -26.54
N ILE A 161 11.40 10.33 -26.87
CA ILE A 161 9.95 10.38 -26.62
C ILE A 161 9.67 10.41 -25.11
N ALA A 162 10.34 9.57 -24.32
CA ALA A 162 10.17 9.54 -22.87
C ALA A 162 10.54 10.85 -22.19
N GLN A 163 11.58 11.55 -22.65
CA GLN A 163 11.96 12.86 -22.11
C GLN A 163 10.92 13.96 -22.38
N ARG A 164 10.13 13.83 -23.44
CA ARG A 164 9.06 14.79 -23.76
C ARG A 164 7.73 14.44 -23.08
N ARG A 165 7.56 13.19 -22.66
CA ARG A 165 6.33 12.69 -22.00
C ARG A 165 6.54 12.48 -20.51
N ASN A 166 5.88 13.30 -19.68
CA ASN A 166 6.05 13.30 -18.22
C ASN A 166 5.62 12.02 -17.49
N ASN A 167 4.86 11.11 -18.11
CA ASN A 167 4.20 10.00 -17.40
C ASN A 167 4.50 8.59 -17.94
N LYS A 168 5.47 8.43 -18.86
CA LYS A 168 5.75 7.16 -19.56
C LYS A 168 4.51 6.48 -20.17
N ASN A 169 3.40 7.21 -20.36
CA ASN A 169 2.15 6.66 -20.87
C ASN A 169 2.17 6.57 -22.40
N PHE A 170 3.07 5.75 -22.94
CA PHE A 170 3.20 5.51 -24.37
C PHE A 170 3.83 4.14 -24.64
N THR A 171 3.73 3.70 -25.89
CA THR A 171 4.48 2.56 -26.39
C THR A 171 5.15 2.92 -27.71
N LEU A 172 6.45 2.67 -27.85
CA LEU A 172 7.16 2.65 -29.11
C LEU A 172 7.21 1.21 -29.62
N LEU A 173 6.49 0.96 -30.71
CA LEU A 173 6.47 -0.30 -31.44
C LEU A 173 7.47 -0.22 -32.59
N HIS A 174 8.58 -0.93 -32.49
CA HIS A 174 9.53 -1.11 -33.58
C HIS A 174 9.16 -2.35 -34.39
N VAL A 175 8.90 -2.18 -35.69
CA VAL A 175 8.56 -3.28 -36.62
C VAL A 175 9.73 -3.52 -37.57
N SER A 176 10.20 -4.77 -37.65
CA SER A 176 11.31 -5.19 -38.53
C SER A 176 10.96 -6.44 -39.35
N LEU A 177 11.82 -6.82 -40.30
CA LEU A 177 11.71 -8.10 -40.99
C LEU A 177 12.08 -9.26 -40.06
N GLY A 178 11.30 -10.34 -40.08
CA GLY A 178 11.59 -11.54 -39.29
C GLY A 178 11.07 -12.81 -39.95
N ASP A 179 11.55 -13.95 -39.45
CA ASP A 179 11.07 -15.26 -39.90
C ASP A 179 9.66 -15.58 -39.36
N GLU A 180 9.12 -16.72 -39.78
CA GLU A 180 7.77 -17.15 -39.41
C GLU A 180 7.58 -17.31 -37.88
N GLN A 181 8.66 -17.59 -37.14
CA GLN A 181 8.61 -17.75 -35.70
C GLN A 181 8.64 -16.39 -35.00
N ALA A 182 9.48 -15.46 -35.45
CA ALA A 182 9.54 -14.10 -34.94
C ALA A 182 8.20 -13.37 -35.14
N CYS A 183 7.54 -13.55 -36.29
CA CYS A 183 6.25 -12.93 -36.61
C CYS A 183 5.08 -13.33 -35.69
N LYS A 184 5.27 -14.34 -34.83
CA LYS A 184 4.23 -14.83 -33.89
C LYS A 184 4.33 -14.22 -32.49
N HIS A 185 5.36 -13.41 -32.22
CA HIS A 185 5.67 -12.92 -30.89
C HIS A 185 5.95 -11.42 -30.85
N LEU A 186 5.68 -10.81 -29.70
CA LEU A 186 6.16 -9.48 -29.33
C LEU A 186 7.29 -9.63 -28.32
N VAL A 187 8.31 -8.78 -28.43
CA VAL A 187 9.42 -8.75 -27.46
C VAL A 187 9.53 -7.37 -26.86
N TRP A 188 9.18 -7.26 -25.59
CA TRP A 188 9.39 -6.04 -24.80
C TRP A 188 10.87 -5.90 -24.44
N LYS A 189 11.45 -4.75 -24.78
CA LYS A 189 12.82 -4.40 -24.38
C LYS A 189 12.85 -3.66 -23.06
N ASN A 190 11.81 -2.88 -22.77
CA ASN A 190 11.61 -2.18 -21.50
C ASN A 190 10.10 -1.88 -21.30
N GLU A 191 9.75 -0.93 -20.42
CA GLU A 191 8.36 -0.56 -20.12
C GLU A 191 7.62 0.09 -21.29
N THR A 192 8.34 0.77 -22.20
CA THR A 192 7.74 1.57 -23.28
C THR A 192 8.15 1.09 -24.67
N LEU A 193 9.16 0.24 -24.82
CA LEU A 193 9.65 -0.25 -26.12
C LEU A 193 9.31 -1.72 -26.34
N VAL A 194 8.65 -2.00 -27.47
CA VAL A 194 8.29 -3.35 -27.94
C VAL A 194 8.73 -3.56 -29.38
N CYS A 195 9.28 -4.74 -29.68
CA CYS A 195 9.65 -5.16 -31.02
C CYS A 195 8.64 -6.16 -31.58
N ALA A 196 8.33 -6.04 -32.86
CA ALA A 196 7.48 -6.94 -33.63
C ALA A 196 8.08 -7.19 -35.02
N TRP A 197 7.63 -8.26 -35.67
CA TRP A 197 8.16 -8.69 -36.95
C TRP A 197 7.07 -8.97 -37.98
N ILE A 198 7.37 -8.67 -39.24
CA ILE A 198 6.59 -9.09 -40.41
C ILE A 198 7.49 -9.81 -41.42
N PRO A 199 6.95 -10.68 -42.29
CA PRO A 199 7.76 -11.48 -43.20
C PRO A 199 8.36 -10.67 -44.36
N GLU A 200 7.68 -9.60 -44.79
CA GLU A 200 8.11 -8.72 -45.87
C GLU A 200 7.46 -7.33 -45.72
N PHE A 201 8.19 -6.29 -46.11
CA PHE A 201 7.66 -4.93 -46.25
C PHE A 201 7.31 -4.67 -47.72
N ALA A 202 6.33 -3.79 -47.95
CA ALA A 202 6.07 -3.27 -49.29
C ALA A 202 7.26 -2.44 -49.80
N SER A 203 7.60 -2.57 -51.08
CA SER A 203 8.61 -1.72 -51.73
C SER A 203 8.19 -0.24 -51.68
N TYR A 204 9.15 0.68 -51.61
CA TYR A 204 8.89 2.13 -51.65
C TYR A 204 8.08 2.55 -52.89
N SER A 205 8.28 1.89 -54.03
CA SER A 205 7.56 2.17 -55.28
C SER A 205 6.11 1.67 -55.30
N THR A 206 5.77 0.73 -54.41
CA THR A 206 4.47 0.06 -54.35
C THR A 206 3.97 -0.06 -52.91
N ALA A 207 4.09 1.03 -52.14
CA ALA A 207 3.76 1.05 -50.71
C ALA A 207 2.29 0.69 -50.39
N GLN A 208 1.40 0.67 -51.38
CA GLN A 208 0.01 0.19 -51.27
C GLN A 208 -0.12 -1.35 -51.27
N ASP A 209 0.88 -2.08 -51.73
CA ASP A 209 0.88 -3.55 -51.80
C ASP A 209 1.27 -4.14 -50.44
N ILE A 210 0.47 -3.80 -49.42
CA ILE A 210 0.75 -4.11 -48.02
C ILE A 210 0.46 -5.58 -47.70
N ASN A 211 1.25 -6.16 -46.80
CA ASN A 211 0.88 -7.43 -46.16
C ASN A 211 -0.12 -7.15 -45.01
N GLU A 212 -1.39 -6.95 -45.37
CA GLU A 212 -2.44 -6.53 -44.42
C GLU A 212 -2.59 -7.52 -43.26
N SER A 213 -2.46 -8.82 -43.51
CA SER A 213 -2.60 -9.86 -42.49
C SER A 213 -1.45 -9.83 -41.49
N ALA A 214 -0.22 -9.57 -41.93
CA ALA A 214 0.94 -9.41 -41.05
C ALA A 214 0.80 -8.20 -40.13
N TRP A 215 0.41 -7.03 -40.67
CA TRP A 215 0.12 -5.85 -39.86
C TRP A 215 -1.03 -6.10 -38.87
N HIS A 216 -2.11 -6.71 -39.35
CA HIS A 216 -3.26 -7.03 -38.48
C HIS A 216 -2.87 -7.99 -37.34
N ASN A 217 -1.97 -8.95 -37.60
CA ASN A 217 -1.47 -9.86 -36.58
C ASN A 217 -0.72 -9.13 -35.47
N ILE A 218 0.15 -8.17 -35.81
CA ILE A 218 0.86 -7.36 -34.81
C ILE A 218 -0.12 -6.64 -33.88
N PHE A 219 -1.15 -5.99 -34.43
CA PHE A 219 -2.14 -5.30 -33.60
C PHE A 219 -3.04 -6.24 -32.80
N CYS A 220 -3.29 -7.46 -33.30
CA CYS A 220 -3.96 -8.50 -32.52
C CYS A 220 -3.10 -8.97 -31.33
N LEU A 221 -1.79 -9.14 -31.53
CA LEU A 221 -0.86 -9.49 -30.45
C LEU A 221 -0.81 -8.36 -29.42
N LEU A 222 -0.65 -7.11 -29.87
CA LEU A 222 -0.60 -5.93 -28.98
C LEU A 222 -1.88 -5.74 -28.17
N LYS A 223 -3.04 -6.01 -28.77
CA LYS A 223 -4.34 -5.99 -28.06
C LYS A 223 -4.38 -6.93 -26.87
N ASN A 224 -3.70 -8.08 -26.98
CA ASN A 224 -3.71 -9.09 -25.94
C ASN A 224 -2.63 -8.84 -24.88
N GLU A 225 -1.79 -7.81 -25.04
CA GLU A 225 -0.82 -7.41 -24.02
C GLU A 225 -1.55 -6.72 -22.85
N PRO A 226 -1.48 -7.26 -21.61
CA PRO A 226 -2.17 -6.72 -20.45
C PRO A 226 -1.90 -5.22 -20.22
N ARG A 227 -0.69 -4.77 -20.59
CA ARG A 227 -0.24 -3.38 -20.47
C ARG A 227 -0.97 -2.42 -21.40
N ILE A 228 -1.39 -2.87 -22.58
CA ILE A 228 -2.12 -2.03 -23.56
C ILE A 228 -3.62 -2.00 -23.23
N GLN A 229 -4.17 -3.09 -22.68
CA GLN A 229 -5.57 -3.15 -22.24
C GLN A 229 -5.89 -2.18 -21.10
N LEU A 230 -4.96 -1.99 -20.16
CA LEU A 230 -5.11 -1.06 -19.04
C LEU A 230 -5.15 0.42 -19.45
N VAL A 231 -4.64 0.74 -20.64
CA VAL A 231 -4.34 2.11 -21.03
C VAL A 231 -5.34 2.67 -22.06
N SER A 232 -5.98 1.82 -22.87
CA SER A 232 -7.02 2.21 -23.83
C SER A 232 -8.37 2.60 -23.20
N LEU A 233 -8.56 2.41 -21.89
CA LEU A 233 -9.85 2.57 -21.22
C LEU A 233 -10.11 3.98 -20.64
N ASN A 234 -9.10 4.85 -20.58
CA ASN A 234 -9.14 6.05 -19.72
C ASN A 234 -9.37 7.41 -20.43
N SER A 235 -9.62 7.51 -21.76
CA SER A 235 -9.48 8.80 -22.48
C SER A 235 -10.63 9.23 -23.42
N HIS A 236 -11.93 8.95 -23.17
CA HIS A 236 -13.02 9.39 -24.07
C HIS A 236 -14.32 9.88 -23.36
N PRO A 237 -14.96 11.00 -23.76
CA PRO A 237 -16.21 11.52 -23.15
C PRO A 237 -17.46 10.63 -23.26
N LYS A 238 -17.50 9.67 -24.18
CA LYS A 238 -18.56 8.63 -24.20
C LYS A 238 -18.37 7.57 -23.11
N VAL A 239 -17.14 7.42 -22.62
CA VAL A 239 -16.75 6.43 -21.61
C VAL A 239 -17.13 6.91 -20.22
N ALA A 240 -16.95 8.19 -19.85
CA ALA A 240 -17.43 8.71 -18.56
C ALA A 240 -18.95 8.53 -18.40
N ASN A 241 -19.75 8.83 -19.44
CA ASN A 241 -21.20 8.60 -19.43
C ASN A 241 -21.58 7.10 -19.46
N ALA A 242 -20.81 6.25 -20.14
CA ALA A 242 -21.02 4.80 -20.12
C ALA A 242 -20.62 4.16 -18.78
N ILE A 243 -19.56 4.64 -18.14
CA ILE A 243 -19.10 4.27 -16.79
C ILE A 243 -20.12 4.74 -15.76
N LEU A 244 -20.66 5.96 -15.89
CA LEU A 244 -21.79 6.47 -15.09
C LEU A 244 -23.03 5.56 -15.14
N LEU A 245 -23.25 4.88 -16.27
CA LEU A 245 -24.33 3.90 -16.44
C LEU A 245 -23.97 2.50 -15.92
N GLN A 246 -22.68 2.18 -15.77
CA GLN A 246 -22.20 0.91 -15.19
C GLN A 246 -22.16 0.94 -13.65
N HIS A 247 -22.01 2.12 -13.05
CA HIS A 247 -22.10 2.29 -11.62
C HIS A 247 -23.56 2.41 -11.16
N ASP A 248 -23.88 1.69 -10.09
CA ASP A 248 -25.18 1.73 -9.43
C ASP A 248 -25.33 3.05 -8.62
N PHE A 249 -25.72 4.12 -9.33
CA PHE A 249 -25.97 5.46 -8.78
C PHE A 249 -27.45 5.83 -8.84
N SER A 250 -27.93 6.58 -7.84
CA SER A 250 -29.28 7.16 -7.83
C SER A 250 -29.45 8.22 -8.93
N ASP A 251 -30.69 8.56 -9.30
CA ASP A 251 -30.96 9.59 -10.31
C ASP A 251 -30.49 11.00 -9.90
N GLU A 252 -30.37 11.24 -8.60
CA GLU A 252 -29.85 12.48 -8.05
C GLU A 252 -28.32 12.51 -8.14
N GLN A 253 -27.66 11.40 -7.79
CA GLN A 253 -26.22 11.19 -7.95
C GLN A 253 -25.78 11.30 -9.43
N LYS A 254 -26.52 10.68 -10.35
CA LYS A 254 -26.28 10.80 -11.80
C LYS A 254 -26.44 12.24 -12.30
N ARG A 255 -27.34 13.03 -11.70
CA ARG A 255 -27.51 14.45 -12.03
C ARG A 255 -26.29 15.29 -11.64
N CYS A 256 -25.68 15.02 -10.49
CA CYS A 256 -24.48 15.74 -10.04
C CYS A 256 -23.29 15.59 -11.00
N LEU A 257 -23.10 14.38 -11.56
CA LEU A 257 -22.02 14.07 -12.50
C LEU A 257 -22.44 14.20 -13.98
N ASN A 258 -23.64 14.70 -14.26
CA ASN A 258 -24.10 14.85 -15.63
C ASN A 258 -23.25 15.87 -16.39
N GLY A 259 -22.65 15.43 -17.49
CA GLY A 259 -21.71 16.23 -18.28
C GLY A 259 -20.32 16.37 -17.64
N TYR A 260 -19.95 15.46 -16.74
CA TYR A 260 -18.59 15.37 -16.19
C TYR A 260 -17.57 15.07 -17.30
N HIS A 261 -16.46 15.82 -17.32
CA HIS A 261 -15.39 15.69 -18.31
C HIS A 261 -14.02 15.72 -17.64
N ALA A 262 -13.14 14.77 -17.99
CA ALA A 262 -11.77 14.79 -17.51
C ALA A 262 -10.98 16.04 -17.95
N ASP A 263 -11.46 16.78 -18.94
CA ASP A 263 -10.85 18.03 -19.42
C ASP A 263 -11.49 19.30 -18.81
N GLU A 264 -12.53 19.18 -17.96
CA GLU A 264 -13.14 20.36 -17.33
C GLU A 264 -12.23 20.96 -16.23
N SER A 265 -12.48 22.19 -15.80
CA SER A 265 -11.62 22.81 -14.79
C SER A 265 -11.74 22.07 -13.44
N ASN A 266 -10.63 21.95 -12.72
CA ASN A 266 -10.60 21.23 -11.44
C ASN A 266 -11.64 21.76 -10.45
N SER A 267 -11.89 23.07 -10.41
CA SER A 267 -12.92 23.67 -9.56
C SER A 267 -14.33 23.17 -9.89
N GLN A 268 -14.65 22.99 -11.17
CA GLN A 268 -15.95 22.45 -11.61
C GLN A 268 -16.08 20.96 -11.28
N LYS A 269 -14.99 20.18 -11.45
CA LYS A 269 -14.97 18.77 -11.05
C LYS A 269 -15.21 18.63 -9.55
N ILE A 270 -14.53 19.44 -8.73
CA ILE A 270 -14.69 19.45 -7.27
C ILE A 270 -16.14 19.77 -6.91
N GLU A 271 -16.74 20.82 -7.48
CA GLU A 271 -18.12 21.22 -7.17
C GLU A 271 -19.13 20.11 -7.47
N ARG A 272 -18.99 19.43 -8.62
CA ARG A 272 -19.86 18.32 -9.02
C ARG A 272 -19.71 17.11 -8.12
N CYS A 273 -18.48 16.70 -7.85
CA CYS A 273 -18.19 15.54 -7.01
C CYS A 273 -18.53 15.81 -5.54
N TYR A 274 -18.39 17.04 -5.08
CA TYR A 274 -18.85 17.49 -3.77
C TYR A 274 -20.38 17.44 -3.66
N ALA A 275 -21.10 17.95 -4.66
CA ALA A 275 -22.56 17.82 -4.72
C ALA A 275 -23.00 16.35 -4.74
N PHE A 276 -22.30 15.49 -5.49
CA PHE A 276 -22.55 14.05 -5.48
C PHE A 276 -22.36 13.46 -4.09
N ALA A 277 -21.24 13.78 -3.42
CA ALA A 277 -20.90 13.21 -2.13
C ALA A 277 -21.87 13.62 -1.02
N LYS A 278 -22.48 14.81 -1.11
CA LYS A 278 -23.58 15.23 -0.24
C LYS A 278 -24.84 14.39 -0.38
N CYS A 279 -25.09 13.83 -1.56
CA CYS A 279 -26.21 12.94 -1.83
C CYS A 279 -25.91 11.47 -1.47
N CYS A 280 -24.75 11.15 -0.87
CA CYS A 280 -24.41 9.78 -0.46
C CYS A 280 -24.88 9.49 0.97
N GLU A 281 -25.70 8.44 1.13
CA GLU A 281 -26.22 7.99 2.43
C GLU A 281 -25.26 7.08 3.20
N ASN A 282 -24.33 6.42 2.50
CA ASN A 282 -23.39 5.48 3.09
C ASN A 282 -22.02 5.47 2.36
N GLU A 283 -21.05 4.78 2.96
CA GLU A 283 -19.68 4.67 2.45
C GLU A 283 -19.60 3.98 1.09
N GLN A 284 -20.42 2.95 0.85
CA GLN A 284 -20.39 2.23 -0.43
C GLN A 284 -20.72 3.15 -1.60
N GLN A 285 -21.69 4.06 -1.45
CA GLN A 285 -22.03 5.02 -2.50
C GLN A 285 -20.90 6.02 -2.78
N LEU A 286 -20.15 6.39 -1.75
CA LEU A 286 -19.01 7.30 -1.87
C LEU A 286 -17.79 6.58 -2.46
N ASN A 287 -17.52 5.33 -2.08
CA ASN A 287 -16.53 4.48 -2.72
C ASN A 287 -16.86 4.25 -4.21
N ARG A 288 -18.15 4.20 -4.58
CA ARG A 288 -18.54 4.17 -5.99
C ARG A 288 -18.22 5.48 -6.72
N LEU A 289 -18.33 6.66 -6.06
CA LEU A 289 -17.86 7.94 -6.64
C LEU A 289 -16.35 7.89 -6.91
N PHE A 290 -15.54 7.47 -5.94
CA PHE A 290 -14.10 7.38 -6.13
C PHE A 290 -13.71 6.27 -7.11
N GLY A 291 -14.45 5.16 -7.15
CA GLY A 291 -14.32 4.15 -8.20
C GLY A 291 -14.65 4.69 -9.59
N PHE A 292 -15.68 5.53 -9.70
CA PHE A 292 -16.01 6.27 -10.91
C PHE A 292 -14.87 7.22 -11.30
N LEU A 293 -14.39 8.05 -10.38
CA LEU A 293 -13.28 8.99 -10.64
C LEU A 293 -12.01 8.26 -11.03
N LYS A 294 -11.66 7.18 -10.34
CA LYS A 294 -10.52 6.32 -10.69
C LYS A 294 -10.65 5.73 -12.11
N SER A 295 -11.87 5.48 -12.57
CA SER A 295 -12.13 4.89 -13.89
C SER A 295 -12.32 5.95 -14.99
N ALA A 296 -12.84 7.13 -14.64
CA ALA A 296 -13.26 8.17 -15.58
C ALA A 296 -12.28 9.35 -15.67
N ASP A 297 -11.51 9.62 -14.61
CA ASP A 297 -10.53 10.70 -14.50
C ASP A 297 -9.51 10.39 -13.36
N ASN A 298 -8.64 9.41 -13.61
CA ASN A 298 -7.69 8.93 -12.60
C ASN A 298 -6.69 10.01 -12.16
N GLU A 299 -6.36 10.97 -13.03
CA GLU A 299 -5.45 12.07 -12.71
C GLU A 299 -6.11 13.03 -11.70
N PHE A 300 -7.36 13.43 -11.94
CA PHE A 300 -8.12 14.20 -10.96
C PHE A 300 -8.35 13.39 -9.68
N HIS A 301 -8.67 12.10 -9.78
CA HIS A 301 -8.76 11.20 -8.62
C HIS A 301 -7.47 11.28 -7.79
N ASP A 302 -6.30 11.04 -8.38
CA ASP A 302 -5.03 10.91 -7.66
C ASP A 302 -4.50 12.24 -7.11
N LEU A 303 -4.70 13.37 -7.82
CA LEU A 303 -4.14 14.67 -7.43
C LEU A 303 -5.09 15.52 -6.58
N LEU A 304 -6.39 15.47 -6.87
CA LEU A 304 -7.37 16.45 -6.35
C LEU A 304 -8.66 15.80 -5.83
N GLY A 305 -8.78 14.47 -5.92
CA GLY A 305 -9.91 13.71 -5.36
C GLY A 305 -10.06 13.95 -3.84
N GLY A 306 -8.94 14.25 -3.18
CA GLY A 306 -8.92 14.67 -1.78
C GLY A 306 -9.67 15.97 -1.51
N GLU A 307 -9.63 16.96 -2.41
CA GLU A 307 -10.24 18.28 -2.19
C GLU A 307 -11.78 18.21 -2.00
N ILE A 308 -12.42 17.19 -2.59
CA ILE A 308 -13.85 16.89 -2.37
C ILE A 308 -14.10 16.56 -0.90
N VAL A 309 -13.21 15.79 -0.28
CA VAL A 309 -13.30 15.40 1.13
C VAL A 309 -12.97 16.58 2.05
N THR A 310 -12.01 17.43 1.69
CA THR A 310 -11.74 18.69 2.40
C THR A 310 -12.99 19.57 2.47
N ALA A 311 -13.68 19.73 1.33
CA ALA A 311 -14.89 20.53 1.23
C ALA A 311 -16.03 19.95 2.07
N LEU A 312 -16.17 18.61 2.15
CA LEU A 312 -17.15 17.95 3.02
C LEU A 312 -16.84 18.18 4.49
N ASN A 313 -15.57 18.17 4.88
CA ASN A 313 -15.16 18.38 6.27
C ASN A 313 -15.37 19.83 6.74
N GLN A 314 -15.13 20.81 5.86
CA GLN A 314 -15.40 22.22 6.16
C GLN A 314 -16.90 22.50 6.33
N ASP A 315 -17.74 21.78 5.59
CA ASP A 315 -19.20 21.91 5.68
C ASP A 315 -19.79 21.13 6.89
N ALA A 316 -19.18 20.00 7.28
CA ALA A 316 -19.58 19.22 8.46
C ALA A 316 -19.30 19.92 9.80
N GLN A 317 -18.47 20.96 9.83
CA GLN A 317 -18.38 21.84 11.00
C GLN A 317 -19.69 22.63 11.26
N ALA A 318 -20.68 22.56 10.36
CA ALA A 318 -21.92 23.33 10.46
C ALA A 318 -23.12 22.60 11.09
N ASP A 319 -23.24 21.27 11.13
CA ASP A 319 -24.30 20.61 11.92
C ASP A 319 -24.18 19.06 11.96
N THR A 320 -24.42 18.50 13.15
CA THR A 320 -24.75 17.09 13.52
C THR A 320 -23.78 15.94 13.12
N LEU A 321 -22.91 15.56 14.06
CA LEU A 321 -21.88 14.51 13.97
C LEU A 321 -22.26 13.18 14.66
N THR A 322 -23.54 12.78 14.64
CA THR A 322 -24.00 11.50 15.24
C THR A 322 -24.18 10.35 14.24
N PHE A 323 -23.95 10.59 12.93
CA PHE A 323 -24.18 9.59 11.87
C PHE A 323 -22.93 9.26 11.03
N PHE A 324 -21.73 9.74 11.42
CA PHE A 324 -20.58 9.83 10.51
C PHE A 324 -19.32 9.01 10.89
N ASP A 325 -19.23 8.32 12.03
CA ASP A 325 -17.95 7.75 12.50
C ASP A 325 -17.22 6.80 11.52
N ASP A 326 -17.92 5.84 10.90
CA ASP A 326 -17.27 4.90 9.94
C ASP A 326 -17.01 5.54 8.57
N LYS A 327 -17.99 6.32 8.07
CA LYS A 327 -17.90 7.01 6.79
C LYS A 327 -16.78 8.05 6.81
N TYR A 328 -16.61 8.78 7.91
CA TYR A 328 -15.60 9.83 8.08
C TYR A 328 -14.19 9.24 8.29
N LEU A 329 -14.07 8.12 9.00
CA LEU A 329 -12.79 7.41 9.15
C LEU A 329 -12.29 6.83 7.83
N ASN A 330 -13.20 6.26 7.02
CA ASN A 330 -12.87 5.70 5.71
C ASN A 330 -12.67 6.80 4.65
N LEU A 331 -13.41 7.91 4.73
CA LEU A 331 -13.15 9.13 3.96
C LEU A 331 -11.79 9.73 4.29
N SER A 332 -11.42 9.76 5.57
CA SER A 332 -10.11 10.23 6.04
C SER A 332 -8.96 9.34 5.55
N GLN A 333 -9.17 8.01 5.51
CA GLN A 333 -8.23 7.08 4.88
C GLN A 333 -8.11 7.31 3.38
N LEU A 334 -9.22 7.60 2.68
CA LEU A 334 -9.18 8.00 1.28
C LEU A 334 -8.39 9.31 1.10
N TYR A 335 -8.71 10.34 1.89
CA TYR A 335 -8.11 11.67 1.88
C TYR A 335 -6.58 11.66 2.05
N SER A 336 -6.08 10.74 2.88
CA SER A 336 -4.65 10.54 3.11
C SER A 336 -3.85 10.02 1.90
N ASN A 337 -4.52 9.58 0.83
CA ASN A 337 -3.87 9.08 -0.38
C ASN A 337 -3.59 10.14 -1.45
N PHE A 338 -4.05 11.39 -1.29
CA PHE A 338 -4.11 12.36 -2.40
C PHE A 338 -3.08 13.50 -2.36
N SER A 339 -2.71 14.07 -1.20
CA SER A 339 -1.63 15.10 -1.13
C SER A 339 -1.03 15.32 0.27
N LEU A 340 0.15 15.97 0.33
CA LEU A 340 0.85 16.33 1.59
C LEU A 340 0.06 17.35 2.43
N GLU A 341 -0.53 18.37 1.79
CA GLU A 341 -1.38 19.35 2.46
C GLU A 341 -2.65 18.70 3.00
N SER A 342 -3.22 17.75 2.24
CA SER A 342 -4.38 16.97 2.67
C SER A 342 -4.07 16.07 3.87
N ALA A 343 -2.96 15.32 3.84
CA ALA A 343 -2.54 14.48 4.96
C ALA A 343 -2.20 15.29 6.22
N THR A 344 -1.62 16.49 6.07
CA THR A 344 -1.27 17.38 7.19
C THR A 344 -2.52 18.03 7.80
N ALA A 345 -3.45 18.50 6.97
CA ALA A 345 -4.75 18.99 7.43
C ALA A 345 -5.55 17.90 8.14
N LEU A 346 -5.50 16.65 7.63
CA LEU A 346 -6.11 15.49 8.28
C LEU A 346 -5.52 15.25 9.67
N HIS A 347 -4.20 15.23 9.79
CA HIS A 347 -3.53 15.02 11.05
C HIS A 347 -3.92 16.09 12.08
N ALA A 348 -3.95 17.37 11.68
CA ALA A 348 -4.36 18.47 12.56
C ALA A 348 -5.84 18.36 12.98
N SER A 349 -6.76 18.10 12.03
CA SER A 349 -8.19 17.95 12.33
C SER A 349 -8.49 16.69 13.15
N CYS A 350 -7.81 15.57 12.88
CA CYS A 350 -7.94 14.36 13.67
C CYS A 350 -7.36 14.53 15.07
N GLU A 351 -6.20 15.17 15.24
CA GLU A 351 -5.63 15.48 16.57
C GLU A 351 -6.55 16.38 17.40
N ASP A 352 -7.18 17.39 16.77
CA ASP A 352 -8.12 18.27 17.46
C ASP A 352 -9.44 17.54 17.78
N LEU A 353 -9.94 16.68 16.89
CA LEU A 353 -11.07 15.77 17.17
C LEU A 353 -10.73 14.73 18.25
N TYR A 354 -9.52 14.19 18.28
CA TYR A 354 -9.07 13.22 19.29
C TYR A 354 -8.92 13.88 20.67
N LYS A 355 -8.45 15.13 20.71
CA LYS A 355 -8.42 15.95 21.94
C LYS A 355 -9.82 16.33 22.42
N GLN A 356 -10.77 16.54 21.50
CA GLN A 356 -12.14 16.91 21.85
C GLN A 356 -13.04 15.71 22.22
N HIS A 357 -12.81 14.52 21.64
CA HIS A 357 -13.79 13.42 21.70
C HIS A 357 -13.27 12.07 22.23
N GLY A 358 -11.99 11.93 22.65
CA GLY A 358 -11.53 10.79 23.46
C GLY A 358 -11.76 9.37 22.89
N ASN A 359 -12.07 9.23 21.59
CA ASN A 359 -12.73 8.03 21.07
C ASN A 359 -11.75 6.84 20.89
N SER A 360 -11.79 5.93 21.86
CA SER A 360 -10.93 4.74 21.95
C SER A 360 -11.32 3.62 20.97
N TYR A 361 -12.54 3.62 20.44
CA TYR A 361 -13.02 2.63 19.46
C TYR A 361 -12.36 2.83 18.08
N ILE A 362 -12.25 4.08 17.63
CA ILE A 362 -11.53 4.44 16.38
C ILE A 362 -10.03 4.08 16.50
N ARG A 363 -9.44 4.29 17.69
CA ARG A 363 -8.06 3.82 17.96
C ARG A 363 -7.95 2.30 17.88
N TYR A 364 -8.95 1.57 18.40
CA TYR A 364 -8.98 0.11 18.40
C TYR A 364 -9.17 -0.49 17.00
N GLU A 365 -10.11 0.00 16.18
CA GLU A 365 -10.29 -0.51 14.80
C GLU A 365 -9.11 -0.13 13.89
N ARG A 366 -8.44 1.02 14.13
CA ARG A 366 -7.15 1.34 13.50
C ARG A 366 -6.04 0.38 13.95
N LEU A 367 -5.93 0.08 15.24
CA LEU A 367 -4.98 -0.90 15.78
C LEU A 367 -5.24 -2.28 15.20
N LYS A 368 -6.47 -2.77 15.24
CA LYS A 368 -6.88 -4.08 14.73
C LYS A 368 -6.63 -4.20 13.22
N ASN A 369 -7.00 -3.20 12.41
CA ASN A 369 -6.70 -3.22 10.98
C ASN A 369 -5.20 -3.08 10.67
N ALA A 370 -4.45 -2.35 11.49
CA ALA A 370 -2.99 -2.34 11.43
C ALA A 370 -2.44 -3.73 11.80
N PHE A 371 -2.95 -4.40 12.83
CA PHE A 371 -2.53 -5.76 13.21
C PHE A 371 -2.84 -6.79 12.13
N THR A 372 -4.02 -6.74 11.51
CA THR A 372 -4.38 -7.63 10.40
C THR A 372 -3.48 -7.37 9.19
N LYS A 373 -3.25 -6.11 8.80
CA LYS A 373 -2.40 -5.76 7.65
C LYS A 373 -0.91 -5.92 7.90
N SER A 374 -0.43 -5.77 9.14
CA SER A 374 0.94 -6.07 9.54
C SER A 374 1.17 -7.58 9.59
N GLY A 375 0.18 -8.34 10.06
CA GLY A 375 0.12 -9.80 9.91
C GLY A 375 0.16 -10.21 8.44
N ASP A 376 -0.69 -9.65 7.59
CA ASP A 376 -0.74 -9.96 6.15
C ASP A 376 0.50 -9.46 5.38
N LEU A 377 1.14 -8.35 5.81
CA LEU A 377 2.44 -7.92 5.27
C LEU A 377 3.53 -8.92 5.68
N LEU A 378 3.58 -9.33 6.95
CA LEU A 378 4.57 -10.25 7.51
C LEU A 378 4.38 -11.69 7.00
N ASP A 379 3.14 -12.14 6.84
CA ASP A 379 2.73 -13.41 6.24
C ASP A 379 2.96 -13.41 4.71
N GLY A 380 3.01 -12.22 4.08
CA GLY A 380 3.35 -12.03 2.67
C GLY A 380 4.86 -12.06 2.34
N PHE A 381 5.74 -12.20 3.34
CA PHE A 381 7.21 -12.28 3.17
C PHE A 381 7.76 -13.71 3.22
N ILE A 382 6.90 -14.73 3.09
CA ILE A 382 7.33 -16.13 2.96
C ILE A 382 7.76 -16.35 1.49
N GLU A 383 9.02 -16.76 1.26
CA GLU A 383 9.69 -17.23 0.01
C GLU A 383 10.86 -16.37 -0.57
N ASN A 384 12.13 -16.87 -0.55
CA ASN A 384 13.40 -16.37 -1.14
C ASN A 384 14.90 -16.64 -0.57
N ASP A 385 15.35 -17.72 0.13
CA ASP A 385 16.71 -18.39 0.30
C ASP A 385 18.05 -17.67 0.74
N LEU A 386 18.88 -18.36 1.57
CA LEU A 386 20.30 -18.12 2.05
C LEU A 386 20.54 -17.08 3.20
N GLU A 387 21.58 -17.01 4.06
CA GLU A 387 22.91 -17.66 4.31
C GLU A 387 23.29 -17.54 5.83
N LEU A 388 24.14 -18.43 6.39
CA LEU A 388 24.44 -18.58 7.84
C LEU A 388 25.40 -17.53 8.44
N PHE A 389 25.06 -16.98 9.63
CA PHE A 389 26.02 -16.36 10.55
C PHE A 389 25.89 -16.96 11.96
N ASP A 390 27.01 -17.42 12.50
CA ASP A 390 27.14 -17.96 13.85
C ASP A 390 27.09 -16.81 14.88
N VAL A 391 25.89 -16.52 15.40
CA VAL A 391 25.75 -15.65 16.58
C VAL A 391 25.99 -16.51 17.81
N SER A 392 27.24 -16.85 18.07
CA SER A 392 27.65 -17.42 19.35
C SER A 392 27.38 -16.39 20.46
N PRO A 393 26.42 -16.63 21.37
CA PRO A 393 26.19 -15.74 22.51
C PRO A 393 27.48 -15.65 23.31
N LYS A 394 27.99 -14.44 23.56
CA LYS A 394 29.08 -14.28 24.53
C LYS A 394 28.50 -14.56 25.91
N ALA A 395 28.57 -15.82 26.31
CA ALA A 395 28.14 -16.31 27.60
C ALA A 395 28.96 -15.62 28.71
N SER A 396 28.31 -14.72 29.43
CA SER A 396 28.67 -14.46 30.83
C SER A 396 27.41 -14.57 31.69
N GLY A 397 27.16 -15.80 32.16
CA GLY A 397 26.19 -16.07 33.23
C GLY A 397 25.20 -17.19 32.92
N ASN A 398 25.66 -18.43 32.99
CA ASN A 398 24.90 -19.66 33.22
C ASN A 398 23.42 -19.68 32.77
N LEU A 399 23.19 -19.71 31.46
CA LEU A 399 21.98 -20.28 30.86
C LEU A 399 22.40 -21.14 29.67
N VAL A 400 21.67 -22.23 29.49
CA VAL A 400 21.97 -23.45 28.71
C VAL A 400 22.40 -23.12 27.27
N ASN A 401 23.38 -23.87 26.74
CA ASN A 401 23.80 -23.78 25.33
C ASN A 401 22.59 -24.03 24.41
N HIS A 402 22.03 -22.98 23.81
CA HIS A 402 21.04 -23.10 22.75
C HIS A 402 21.76 -23.13 21.40
N SER A 403 21.56 -24.18 20.60
CA SER A 403 22.06 -24.23 19.22
C SER A 403 21.10 -23.47 18.31
N ILE A 404 21.61 -22.52 17.53
CA ILE A 404 20.88 -21.94 16.40
C ILE A 404 20.62 -23.09 15.40
N GLY A 405 19.37 -23.56 15.31
CA GLY A 405 18.97 -24.63 14.41
C GLY A 405 18.50 -24.11 13.05
N GLU A 406 18.83 -24.85 11.99
CA GLU A 406 18.47 -24.75 10.55
C GLU A 406 17.71 -23.50 10.05
N SER A 407 18.30 -22.83 9.06
CA SER A 407 17.65 -21.87 8.16
C SER A 407 16.82 -22.60 7.10
N GLU A 408 15.55 -22.24 6.91
CA GLU A 408 14.77 -22.69 5.77
C GLU A 408 14.86 -21.68 4.62
N SER A 409 15.41 -22.18 3.52
CA SER A 409 15.33 -21.63 2.17
C SER A 409 13.90 -21.30 1.82
N ILE A 410 13.74 -20.24 1.05
CA ILE A 410 12.44 -19.76 0.65
C ILE A 410 12.73 -19.66 -0.91
N MET A 411 12.19 -20.52 -1.78
CA MET A 411 12.45 -20.79 -3.24
C MET A 411 13.71 -20.42 -4.13
N ASP A 412 14.04 -21.42 -4.95
CA ASP A 412 14.87 -21.48 -6.17
C ASP A 412 14.45 -20.56 -7.35
N GLN A 413 15.36 -19.71 -7.84
CA GLN A 413 15.65 -19.52 -9.27
C GLN A 413 17.11 -19.08 -9.51
N PRO A 414 17.79 -19.57 -10.57
CA PRO A 414 19.17 -19.23 -10.85
C PRO A 414 19.29 -17.83 -11.49
N GLY A 415 19.93 -16.88 -10.80
CA GLY A 415 20.53 -15.71 -11.46
C GLY A 415 20.17 -14.31 -10.95
N VAL A 416 19.67 -14.12 -9.73
CA VAL A 416 19.46 -12.77 -9.16
C VAL A 416 20.18 -12.65 -7.81
N ALA A 417 20.98 -11.60 -7.67
CA ALA A 417 21.78 -11.31 -6.48
C ALA A 417 20.91 -11.13 -5.22
N SER A 418 21.47 -11.60 -4.09
CA SER A 418 20.91 -11.71 -2.74
C SER A 418 20.00 -10.56 -2.28
N SER A 419 18.86 -10.90 -1.67
CA SER A 419 18.08 -9.97 -0.82
C SER A 419 18.58 -10.04 0.62
N ASP A 420 18.98 -8.90 1.18
CA ASP A 420 19.73 -8.82 2.44
C ASP A 420 18.90 -8.96 3.75
N SER A 421 17.56 -9.09 3.76
CA SER A 421 16.77 -9.20 5.02
C SER A 421 16.16 -10.58 5.22
N CYS A 422 16.42 -11.21 6.38
CA CYS A 422 16.05 -12.62 6.66
C CYS A 422 15.34 -12.79 8.03
N ILE A 423 14.50 -13.83 8.14
CA ILE A 423 13.91 -14.29 9.41
C ILE A 423 14.84 -15.35 10.01
N TYR A 424 15.17 -15.21 11.29
CA TYR A 424 15.98 -16.16 12.05
C TYR A 424 15.11 -16.85 13.08
N THR A 425 15.20 -18.18 13.16
CA THR A 425 14.45 -18.98 14.13
C THR A 425 15.41 -19.60 15.13
N VAL A 426 15.22 -19.30 16.40
CA VAL A 426 15.86 -20.05 17.48
C VAL A 426 14.98 -21.24 17.81
N LYS A 427 15.35 -22.44 17.34
CA LYS A 427 14.65 -23.69 17.68
C LYS A 427 14.75 -23.94 19.17
N LEU A 428 13.61 -24.24 19.80
CA LEU A 428 13.55 -24.61 21.20
C LEU A 428 13.74 -26.14 21.29
N ASP A 429 14.77 -26.61 22.00
CA ASP A 429 14.93 -28.03 22.33
C ASP A 429 13.71 -28.55 23.12
N GLU A 430 13.50 -29.87 23.17
CA GLU A 430 12.33 -30.60 23.74
C GLU A 430 11.90 -30.24 25.19
N TYR A 431 12.55 -29.27 25.83
CA TYR A 431 12.33 -28.82 27.20
C TYR A 431 11.04 -28.02 27.45
N ILE A 432 10.11 -28.02 26.51
CA ILE A 432 8.73 -27.59 26.74
C ILE A 432 7.86 -28.81 26.48
N ASN A 433 7.65 -29.63 27.52
CA ASN A 433 6.76 -30.77 27.52
C ASN A 433 5.43 -30.40 26.83
N ARG A 434 5.24 -30.95 25.62
CA ARG A 434 4.15 -30.61 24.69
C ARG A 434 2.79 -31.16 25.15
N ASP A 435 2.77 -32.03 26.15
CA ASP A 435 1.54 -32.69 26.62
C ASP A 435 0.63 -31.80 27.47
N HIS A 436 1.14 -30.67 27.96
CA HIS A 436 0.34 -29.67 28.70
C HIS A 436 -0.34 -28.63 27.79
N LEU A 437 -0.17 -28.72 26.46
CA LEU A 437 -0.76 -27.79 25.48
C LEU A 437 -2.21 -28.10 25.10
N GLN A 438 -2.86 -29.11 25.69
CA GLN A 438 -4.31 -29.29 25.52
C GLN A 438 -5.07 -28.26 26.35
N LEU A 439 -5.26 -27.08 25.76
CA LEU A 439 -6.24 -26.10 26.23
C LEU A 439 -7.64 -26.71 26.04
N TRP A 440 -8.35 -26.83 27.15
CA TRP A 440 -9.51 -27.70 27.33
C TRP A 440 -10.71 -27.29 26.48
N LYS A 441 -11.46 -28.30 26.02
CA LYS A 441 -12.82 -28.16 25.50
C LYS A 441 -13.75 -27.76 26.64
N ASN A 442 -14.44 -26.63 26.56
CA ASN A 442 -15.71 -26.45 27.26
C ASN A 442 -16.68 -25.57 26.47
N ASP A 443 -17.95 -25.86 26.74
CA ASP A 443 -19.15 -25.71 25.93
C ASP A 443 -19.61 -24.26 25.69
N ASP A 444 -19.65 -23.86 24.42
CA ASP A 444 -20.05 -22.55 23.88
C ASP A 444 -21.57 -22.30 23.92
N SER A 445 -22.35 -23.09 24.66
CA SER A 445 -23.81 -23.10 24.56
C SER A 445 -24.51 -21.80 25.00
N GLN A 446 -23.80 -20.85 25.62
CA GLN A 446 -24.31 -19.48 25.87
C GLN A 446 -23.64 -18.36 25.03
N ALA A 447 -22.62 -18.67 24.23
CA ALA A 447 -22.07 -17.75 23.22
C ALA A 447 -22.83 -17.82 21.88
N ALA A 448 -23.80 -18.73 21.77
CA ALA A 448 -24.49 -19.12 20.54
C ALA A 448 -25.41 -18.05 19.88
N ALA A 449 -25.40 -16.79 20.34
CA ALA A 449 -26.10 -15.69 19.68
C ALA A 449 -25.18 -14.74 18.90
N ASN A 450 -23.87 -14.73 19.15
CA ASN A 450 -22.92 -13.81 18.50
C ASN A 450 -21.71 -14.56 17.94
N LYS A 451 -21.63 -14.66 16.61
CA LYS A 451 -20.55 -15.25 15.78
C LYS A 451 -19.09 -14.76 16.04
N TRP A 452 -18.83 -13.91 17.02
CA TRP A 452 -17.62 -13.10 17.17
C TRP A 452 -16.60 -13.77 18.13
N ILE A 453 -16.98 -14.90 18.73
CA ILE A 453 -16.33 -15.52 19.91
C ILE A 453 -15.52 -16.78 19.53
N ASN A 454 -15.58 -17.25 18.27
CA ASN A 454 -15.12 -18.58 17.86
C ASN A 454 -13.65 -18.68 17.37
N ASP A 455 -12.91 -17.56 17.25
CA ASP A 455 -11.56 -17.54 16.66
C ASP A 455 -10.42 -17.46 17.69
N ILE A 456 -10.41 -18.30 18.73
CA ILE A 456 -9.26 -18.36 19.66
C ILE A 456 -8.12 -19.11 18.98
N LYS A 457 -7.01 -18.42 18.69
CA LYS A 457 -5.78 -19.06 18.20
C LYS A 457 -4.98 -19.60 19.38
N THR A 458 -4.73 -20.91 19.42
CA THR A 458 -3.82 -21.52 20.38
C THR A 458 -2.48 -21.79 19.67
N TYR A 459 -1.39 -21.25 20.22
CA TYR A 459 -0.08 -21.29 19.58
C TYR A 459 0.80 -22.39 20.17
N THR A 460 1.21 -23.34 19.34
CA THR A 460 2.34 -24.22 19.66
C THR A 460 3.59 -23.56 19.09
N ILE A 461 4.54 -23.18 19.95
CA ILE A 461 5.77 -22.49 19.53
C ILE A 461 6.92 -23.49 19.50
N SER A 462 7.44 -23.76 18.30
CA SER A 462 8.63 -24.59 18.07
C SER A 462 9.92 -23.77 18.01
N GLY A 463 9.82 -22.44 17.88
CA GLY A 463 10.97 -21.54 17.82
C GLY A 463 10.58 -20.08 18.00
N VAL A 464 11.57 -19.24 18.28
CA VAL A 464 11.38 -17.78 18.39
C VAL A 464 11.94 -17.10 17.15
N HIS A 465 11.13 -16.29 16.47
CA HIS A 465 11.50 -15.61 15.24
C HIS A 465 12.00 -14.18 15.48
N PHE A 466 13.03 -13.79 14.73
CA PHE A 466 13.56 -12.43 14.71
C PHE A 466 13.86 -12.00 13.27
N PHE A 467 13.48 -10.78 12.93
CA PHE A 467 13.80 -10.16 11.64
C PHE A 467 15.16 -9.47 11.75
N LYS A 468 16.06 -9.77 10.82
CA LYS A 468 17.30 -9.03 10.66
C LYS A 468 17.12 -7.97 9.57
N LEU A 469 17.35 -6.72 9.94
CA LEU A 469 17.20 -5.55 9.09
C LEU A 469 18.59 -4.99 8.76
N HIS A 470 18.89 -4.85 7.48
CA HIS A 470 20.15 -4.27 7.03
C HIS A 470 20.00 -2.76 6.78
N ASN A 471 21.01 -2.00 7.22
CA ASN A 471 21.03 -0.54 7.11
C ASN A 471 19.75 0.11 7.68
N ALA A 472 19.38 -0.32 8.88
CA ALA A 472 18.19 0.14 9.57
C ALA A 472 18.38 1.58 10.07
N ARG A 473 17.35 2.41 9.97
CA ARG A 473 17.26 3.76 10.53
C ARG A 473 16.10 3.82 11.50
N ILE A 474 16.39 4.11 12.76
CA ILE A 474 15.43 4.06 13.86
C ILE A 474 15.30 5.46 14.50
N GLY A 475 14.06 5.93 14.70
CA GLY A 475 13.79 7.25 15.29
C GLY A 475 12.38 7.42 15.86
N HIS A 476 12.21 8.38 16.78
CA HIS A 476 10.95 8.64 17.51
C HIS A 476 9.79 9.04 16.60
N ALA A 477 10.04 9.96 15.66
CA ALA A 477 9.11 10.38 14.61
C ALA A 477 9.90 11.19 13.55
N PRO A 478 9.49 11.18 12.27
CA PRO A 478 8.34 10.43 11.78
C PRO A 478 8.69 8.99 11.37
N THR A 479 9.98 8.64 11.26
CA THR A 479 10.50 7.45 10.57
C THR A 479 10.25 6.09 11.23
N GLY A 480 10.07 6.01 12.55
CA GLY A 480 9.83 4.73 13.23
C GLY A 480 11.03 3.80 13.06
N VAL A 481 10.87 2.76 12.23
CA VAL A 481 11.95 1.87 11.78
C VAL A 481 11.90 1.79 10.26
N ALA A 482 12.95 2.26 9.61
CA ALA A 482 13.18 2.09 8.19
C ALA A 482 14.37 1.14 7.96
N PHE A 483 14.42 0.43 6.85
CA PHE A 483 15.56 -0.41 6.48
C PHE A 483 15.68 -0.46 4.96
N LYS A 484 16.85 -0.84 4.43
CA LYS A 484 17.07 -0.83 2.97
C LYS A 484 16.91 -2.23 2.41
N GLU A 485 16.08 -2.37 1.38
CA GLU A 485 15.85 -3.61 0.64
C GLU A 485 15.90 -3.32 -0.86
N LYS A 486 16.74 -4.05 -1.62
CA LYS A 486 16.91 -3.90 -3.08
C LYS A 486 17.12 -2.45 -3.54
N GLY A 487 17.91 -1.68 -2.78
CA GLY A 487 18.22 -0.29 -3.12
C GLY A 487 17.20 0.75 -2.60
N ALA A 488 16.03 0.34 -2.14
CA ALA A 488 14.96 1.22 -1.65
C ALA A 488 14.76 1.11 -0.15
N TYR A 489 14.27 2.18 0.50
CA TYR A 489 13.88 2.10 1.91
C TYR A 489 12.49 1.49 2.07
N LYS A 490 12.37 0.60 3.04
CA LYS A 490 11.15 -0.03 3.55
C LYS A 490 10.94 0.43 4.99
N TYR A 491 9.70 0.35 5.47
CA TYR A 491 9.32 0.84 6.80
C TYR A 491 8.51 -0.23 7.54
N ILE A 492 8.83 -0.47 8.80
CA ILE A 492 8.10 -1.39 9.68
C ILE A 492 7.12 -0.59 10.51
N TYR A 493 5.84 -0.95 10.44
CA TYR A 493 4.75 -0.07 10.86
C TYR A 493 3.86 -0.63 11.95
N GLU A 494 3.76 0.15 13.03
CA GLU A 494 2.58 0.24 13.91
C GLU A 494 2.34 1.71 14.24
N MET A 495 1.19 2.25 13.80
CA MET A 495 0.60 3.53 14.22
C MET A 495 1.21 4.88 13.72
N SER A 496 1.49 5.08 12.43
CA SER A 496 1.59 6.47 11.92
C SER A 496 1.23 6.66 10.43
N ASP A 497 0.63 7.81 10.14
CA ASP A 497 0.14 8.24 8.83
C ASP A 497 1.26 8.52 7.79
N MET A 498 2.52 8.12 8.05
CA MET A 498 3.68 8.40 7.19
C MET A 498 4.02 7.27 6.19
N TYR A 499 3.47 6.06 6.38
CA TYR A 499 3.47 5.03 5.32
C TYR A 499 2.83 5.60 4.05
N HIS A 500 1.77 6.40 4.22
CA HIS A 500 1.12 7.12 3.13
C HIS A 500 2.02 8.23 2.57
N TYR A 501 2.72 9.01 3.38
CA TYR A 501 3.70 10.02 2.92
C TYR A 501 4.77 9.41 1.99
N PHE A 502 5.41 8.31 2.39
CA PHE A 502 6.45 7.66 1.57
C PHE A 502 5.89 7.02 0.30
N ARG A 503 4.70 6.39 0.40
CA ARG A 503 4.03 5.74 -0.72
C ARG A 503 3.52 6.74 -1.77
N VAL A 504 3.12 7.94 -1.36
CA VAL A 504 2.57 8.99 -2.23
C VAL A 504 3.67 9.88 -2.82
N THR A 505 4.71 10.22 -2.05
CA THR A 505 5.74 11.18 -2.50
C THR A 505 7.01 10.53 -3.07
N GLY A 506 7.25 9.25 -2.79
CA GLY A 506 8.52 8.59 -3.12
C GLY A 506 9.74 9.15 -2.38
N GLN A 507 9.56 10.08 -1.43
CA GLN A 507 10.62 10.74 -0.69
C GLN A 507 10.63 10.28 0.77
N ALA A 508 11.79 9.78 1.21
CA ALA A 508 12.02 9.44 2.62
C ALA A 508 12.39 10.70 3.42
N ALA A 509 11.53 11.13 4.33
CA ALA A 509 11.80 12.22 5.26
C ALA A 509 12.64 11.72 6.45
N PHE A 510 13.92 11.47 6.22
CA PHE A 510 14.84 11.10 7.29
C PHE A 510 15.29 12.31 8.10
N ARG A 511 15.30 12.18 9.43
CA ARG A 511 15.96 13.14 10.30
C ARG A 511 17.49 13.00 10.20
N PRO A 512 18.25 14.04 10.59
CA PRO A 512 19.71 13.95 10.65
C PRO A 512 20.16 12.75 11.48
N LYS A 513 21.17 12.05 10.95
CA LYS A 513 21.81 10.92 11.62
C LYS A 513 22.49 11.42 12.89
N ARG A 514 22.14 10.82 14.03
CA ARG A 514 22.71 11.15 15.35
C ARG A 514 23.76 10.13 15.78
N LYS A 515 23.54 8.86 15.47
CA LYS A 515 24.40 7.76 15.88
C LYS A 515 24.40 6.66 14.82
N SER A 516 25.54 6.00 14.63
CA SER A 516 25.69 4.80 13.81
C SER A 516 26.17 3.66 14.70
N LEU A 517 25.64 2.46 14.47
CA LEU A 517 25.92 1.23 15.23
C LEU A 517 26.13 0.07 14.25
N ASP A 518 27.02 -0.86 14.60
CA ASP A 518 27.21 -2.07 13.78
C ASP A 518 26.02 -3.04 13.94
N LEU A 519 25.48 -3.11 15.16
CA LEU A 519 24.37 -3.98 15.55
C LEU A 519 23.45 -3.32 16.57
N ALA A 520 22.15 -3.52 16.43
CA ALA A 520 21.13 -3.06 17.38
C ALA A 520 20.00 -4.10 17.58
N TYR A 521 19.31 -4.02 18.72
CA TYR A 521 18.04 -4.70 18.96
C TYR A 521 16.94 -3.66 19.07
N ILE A 522 15.83 -3.82 18.35
CA ILE A 522 14.77 -2.82 18.25
C ILE A 522 13.58 -3.25 19.12
N LEU A 523 13.12 -2.35 19.99
CA LEU A 523 11.84 -2.54 20.69
C LEU A 523 10.67 -2.06 19.81
N PRO A 524 9.58 -2.83 19.76
CA PRO A 524 8.43 -2.48 18.93
C PRO A 524 7.64 -1.30 19.53
N ARG A 525 6.87 -0.63 18.66
CA ARG A 525 6.25 0.66 18.93
C ARG A 525 4.80 0.51 19.39
N PHE A 526 4.59 0.15 20.66
CA PHE A 526 3.25 -0.04 21.23
C PHE A 526 2.84 1.02 22.26
N GLY A 527 1.53 1.29 22.32
CA GLY A 527 0.81 2.17 23.26
C GLY A 527 1.67 2.87 24.31
N ILE A 528 2.09 4.09 23.99
CA ILE A 528 2.88 4.96 24.87
C ILE A 528 2.08 5.18 26.16
N ASN A 529 2.74 5.01 27.32
CA ASN A 529 2.12 5.21 28.63
C ASN A 529 0.87 4.37 28.90
N ASN A 530 0.83 3.13 28.37
CA ASN A 530 -0.26 2.19 28.63
C ASN A 530 0.28 0.89 29.26
N TYR A 531 -0.23 0.56 30.45
CA TYR A 531 0.20 -0.61 31.22
C TYR A 531 -0.07 -1.93 30.50
N TYR A 532 -1.21 -2.06 29.81
CA TYR A 532 -1.53 -3.27 29.03
C TYR A 532 -0.49 -3.49 27.94
N HIS A 533 -0.22 -2.47 27.13
CA HIS A 533 0.76 -2.54 26.03
C HIS A 533 2.20 -2.74 26.53
N SER A 534 2.50 -2.23 27.73
CA SER A 534 3.76 -2.54 28.40
C SER A 534 3.88 -4.05 28.63
N LEU A 535 2.89 -4.66 29.27
CA LEU A 535 2.92 -6.06 29.70
C LEU A 535 2.70 -7.08 28.56
N VAL A 536 1.88 -6.75 27.58
CA VAL A 536 1.46 -7.68 26.52
C VAL A 536 2.29 -7.54 25.24
N ASP A 537 2.95 -6.40 25.02
CA ASP A 537 3.64 -6.13 23.76
C ASP A 537 5.14 -5.83 23.93
N LYS A 538 5.49 -4.85 24.77
CA LYS A 538 6.88 -4.40 24.92
C LYS A 538 7.73 -5.28 25.82
N LEU A 539 7.21 -5.70 26.96
CA LEU A 539 7.92 -6.57 27.88
C LEU A 539 8.26 -7.95 27.27
N PRO A 540 7.39 -8.60 26.46
CA PRO A 540 7.80 -9.75 25.68
C PRO A 540 9.01 -9.50 24.78
N ALA A 541 9.09 -8.35 24.11
CA ALA A 541 10.23 -7.99 23.28
C ALA A 541 11.52 -7.77 24.11
N LEU A 542 11.42 -7.09 25.26
CA LEU A 542 12.53 -6.95 26.21
C LEU A 542 12.97 -8.31 26.78
N PHE A 543 12.02 -9.18 27.11
CA PHE A 543 12.29 -10.55 27.51
C PHE A 543 13.02 -11.32 26.42
N GLY A 544 12.63 -11.16 25.15
CA GLY A 544 13.33 -11.75 24.00
C GLY A 544 14.82 -11.41 23.96
N TYR A 545 15.19 -10.15 24.21
CA TYR A 545 16.59 -9.72 24.29
C TYR A 545 17.38 -10.52 25.34
N LYS A 546 16.80 -10.68 26.54
CA LYS A 546 17.43 -11.44 27.62
C LYS A 546 17.44 -12.94 27.35
N PHE A 547 16.33 -13.48 26.87
CA PHE A 547 16.12 -14.89 26.56
C PHE A 547 17.14 -15.39 25.54
N LEU A 548 17.43 -14.57 24.53
CA LEU A 548 18.45 -14.85 23.52
C LEU A 548 19.89 -14.62 23.98
N GLY A 549 20.11 -14.03 25.16
CA GLY A 549 21.45 -13.67 25.63
C GLY A 549 22.14 -12.62 24.76
N LEU A 550 21.38 -11.68 24.18
CA LEU A 550 21.94 -10.62 23.35
C LEU A 550 22.74 -9.61 24.18
N ASP A 551 23.81 -9.09 23.57
CA ASP A 551 24.69 -8.09 24.17
C ASP A 551 24.96 -6.93 23.19
N CYS A 552 23.89 -6.36 22.64
CA CYS A 552 23.95 -5.18 21.77
C CYS A 552 23.07 -4.04 22.32
N PRO A 553 23.23 -2.80 21.83
CA PRO A 553 22.34 -1.69 22.18
C PRO A 553 20.88 -1.98 21.83
N ILE A 554 19.97 -1.61 22.74
CA ILE A 554 18.53 -1.69 22.58
C ILE A 554 18.03 -0.32 22.15
N ILE A 555 17.42 -0.22 20.97
CA ILE A 555 16.85 1.03 20.48
C ILE A 555 15.35 1.02 20.71
N THR A 556 14.85 2.07 21.37
CA THR A 556 13.43 2.32 21.53
C THR A 556 13.07 3.67 20.93
N THR A 557 11.90 3.74 20.30
CA THR A 557 11.38 4.97 19.70
C THR A 557 10.86 5.94 20.75
N PHE A 558 10.40 5.44 21.91
CA PHE A 558 9.94 6.23 23.05
C PHE A 558 10.70 5.83 24.31
N ASP A 559 10.72 6.74 25.29
CA ASP A 559 11.16 6.40 26.63
C ASP A 559 10.38 5.22 27.22
N LEU A 560 11.10 4.38 27.97
CA LEU A 560 10.48 3.26 28.65
C LEU A 560 9.57 3.75 29.79
N HIS A 561 8.37 3.19 29.87
CA HIS A 561 7.45 3.38 30.97
C HIS A 561 8.09 2.89 32.29
N PRO A 562 7.75 3.45 33.48
CA PRO A 562 8.34 3.01 34.74
C PRO A 562 8.28 1.50 34.98
N VAL A 563 7.16 0.85 34.63
CA VAL A 563 7.03 -0.62 34.71
C VAL A 563 8.04 -1.34 33.80
N GLU A 564 8.28 -0.82 32.59
CA GLU A 564 9.18 -1.40 31.61
C GLU A 564 10.63 -1.32 32.11
N ARG A 565 11.03 -0.18 32.69
CA ARG A 565 12.35 0.00 33.32
C ARG A 565 12.55 -0.90 34.53
N HIS A 566 11.52 -0.98 35.38
CA HIS A 566 11.56 -1.83 36.57
C HIS A 566 11.68 -3.30 36.21
N PHE A 567 10.93 -3.76 35.21
CA PHE A 567 11.03 -5.12 34.69
C PHE A 567 12.37 -5.39 34.00
N ALA A 568 12.91 -4.44 33.22
CA ALA A 568 14.23 -4.55 32.62
C ALA A 568 15.30 -4.79 33.69
N LYS A 569 15.22 -4.06 34.82
CA LYS A 569 16.08 -4.29 35.99
C LYS A 569 15.86 -5.67 36.60
N LEU A 570 14.60 -6.12 36.75
CA LEU A 570 14.25 -7.43 37.30
C LEU A 570 14.89 -8.58 36.51
N ILE A 571 14.90 -8.49 35.17
CA ILE A 571 15.50 -9.51 34.30
C ILE A 571 17.00 -9.26 34.00
N GLY A 572 17.60 -8.25 34.65
CA GLY A 572 19.03 -7.95 34.55
C GLY A 572 19.45 -7.42 33.18
N ILE A 573 18.66 -6.52 32.58
CA ILE A 573 19.04 -5.68 31.44
C ILE A 573 19.58 -4.35 31.97
N ASP A 574 20.75 -3.97 31.50
CA ASP A 574 21.39 -2.70 31.86
C ASP A 574 20.66 -1.52 31.19
N ALA A 575 20.35 -0.49 31.97
CA ALA A 575 19.69 0.72 31.49
C ALA A 575 20.53 1.47 30.44
N ASP A 576 21.86 1.39 30.54
CA ASP A 576 22.78 2.06 29.61
C ASP A 576 22.75 1.46 28.19
N LYS A 577 22.21 0.25 28.05
CA LYS A 577 21.98 -0.37 26.74
C LYS A 577 20.79 0.23 26.02
N ILE A 578 19.86 0.87 26.73
CA ILE A 578 18.62 1.39 26.16
C ILE A 578 18.88 2.81 25.64
N ILE A 579 18.84 2.94 24.32
CA ILE A 579 19.00 4.20 23.61
C ILE A 579 17.63 4.64 23.10
N THR A 580 17.22 5.84 23.50
CA THR A 580 15.98 6.45 23.03
C THR A 580 16.23 7.29 21.79
N GLY A 581 15.34 7.19 20.81
CA GLY A 581 15.39 7.93 19.54
C GLY A 581 15.05 9.42 19.65
N GLU A 582 15.22 10.04 20.83
CA GLU A 582 14.90 11.44 21.03
C GLU A 582 15.98 12.33 20.38
N ASN A 583 15.56 13.25 19.51
CA ASN A 583 16.39 14.25 18.81
C ASN A 583 17.33 13.75 17.69
N GLY A 584 17.03 12.63 17.04
CA GLY A 584 17.72 12.22 15.80
C GLY A 584 17.61 10.73 15.51
N GLU A 585 18.08 10.30 14.34
CA GLU A 585 18.01 8.89 13.95
C GLU A 585 19.26 8.11 14.35
N VAL A 586 19.05 6.88 14.80
CA VAL A 586 20.09 5.87 14.97
C VAL A 586 20.12 5.02 13.71
N GLU A 587 21.27 4.97 13.05
CA GLU A 587 21.53 4.04 11.96
C GLU A 587 22.18 2.79 12.54
N ALA A 588 21.77 1.62 12.08
CA ALA A 588 22.36 0.35 12.44
C ALA A 588 22.62 -0.47 11.18
N ASP A 589 23.87 -0.90 10.96
CA ASP A 589 24.23 -1.73 9.81
C ASP A 589 23.42 -3.03 9.82
N ASN A 590 23.22 -3.58 11.03
CA ASN A 590 22.34 -4.70 11.31
C ASN A 590 21.43 -4.36 12.48
N ALA A 591 20.14 -4.68 12.39
CA ALA A 591 19.23 -4.57 13.52
C ALA A 591 18.32 -5.78 13.63
N PHE A 592 18.12 -6.27 14.84
CA PHE A 592 17.17 -7.33 15.13
C PHE A 592 15.85 -6.75 15.63
N LEU A 593 14.75 -7.16 15.01
CA LEU A 593 13.41 -6.88 15.47
C LEU A 593 12.73 -8.21 15.84
N PRO A 594 12.27 -8.40 17.08
CA PRO A 594 11.59 -9.63 17.48
C PRO A 594 10.19 -9.77 16.89
N ASP A 595 9.80 -11.01 16.55
CA ASP A 595 8.39 -11.35 16.42
C ASP A 595 7.78 -11.54 17.83
N ILE A 596 7.01 -10.55 18.26
CA ILE A 596 6.35 -10.56 19.57
C ILE A 596 5.31 -11.69 19.69
N ALA A 597 4.72 -12.16 18.59
CA ALA A 597 3.68 -13.18 18.63
C ALA A 597 4.24 -14.50 19.16
N ASN A 598 5.47 -14.86 18.79
CA ASN A 598 6.14 -16.05 19.32
C ASN A 598 6.72 -15.84 20.72
N LEU A 599 7.09 -14.60 21.08
CA LEU A 599 7.61 -14.29 22.41
C LEU A 599 6.52 -14.23 23.49
N ARG A 600 5.32 -13.76 23.15
CA ARG A 600 4.21 -13.57 24.11
C ARG A 600 3.92 -14.81 24.95
N PRO A 601 3.70 -16.02 24.40
CA PRO A 601 3.41 -17.18 25.25
C PRO A 601 4.59 -17.64 26.10
N LEU A 602 5.84 -17.47 25.63
CA LEU A 602 7.03 -17.73 26.45
C LEU A 602 7.13 -16.73 27.61
N PHE A 603 6.86 -15.47 27.31
CA PHE A 603 6.83 -14.39 28.29
C PHE A 603 5.74 -14.59 29.34
N PHE A 604 4.51 -14.96 28.95
CA PHE A 604 3.43 -15.20 29.91
C PHE A 604 3.73 -16.39 30.83
N ARG A 605 4.41 -17.44 30.33
CA ARG A 605 4.90 -18.53 31.19
C ARG A 605 5.97 -18.07 32.16
N PHE A 606 6.89 -17.20 31.70
CA PHE A 606 7.86 -16.57 32.58
C PHE A 606 7.16 -15.74 33.67
N CYS A 607 6.15 -14.95 33.33
CA CYS A 607 5.32 -14.21 34.29
C CYS A 607 4.61 -15.13 35.29
N ALA A 608 3.98 -16.22 34.83
CA ALA A 608 3.36 -17.20 35.71
C ALA A 608 4.38 -17.85 36.67
N ASN A 609 5.60 -18.10 36.21
CA ASN A 609 6.70 -18.58 37.05
C ASN A 609 7.16 -17.53 38.07
N LEU A 610 7.25 -16.24 37.70
CA LEU A 610 7.50 -15.16 38.65
C LEU A 610 6.41 -15.12 39.73
N GLY A 611 5.14 -15.28 39.33
CA GLY A 611 4.02 -15.42 40.26
C GLY A 611 4.18 -16.63 41.18
N ALA A 612 4.53 -17.80 40.64
CA ALA A 612 4.73 -19.02 41.43
C ALA A 612 5.87 -18.88 42.47
N GLN A 613 6.94 -18.14 42.14
CA GLN A 613 8.08 -17.89 43.03
C GLN A 613 7.72 -17.07 44.27
N THR A 614 6.59 -16.35 44.26
CA THR A 614 6.08 -15.66 45.46
C THR A 614 5.67 -16.63 46.57
N GLY A 615 5.48 -17.91 46.26
CA GLY A 615 4.98 -18.92 47.20
C GLY A 615 3.50 -18.77 47.56
N ALA A 616 2.79 -17.82 46.95
CA ALA A 616 1.38 -17.56 47.21
C ALA A 616 0.51 -18.78 46.86
N GLN A 617 -0.52 -19.02 47.67
CA GLN A 617 -1.57 -20.00 47.37
C GLN A 617 -2.67 -19.32 46.55
N ALA A 618 -3.14 -19.98 45.48
CA ALA A 618 -4.15 -19.43 44.59
C ALA A 618 -5.55 -19.65 45.19
N THR A 619 -5.88 -18.88 46.22
CA THR A 619 -7.13 -19.03 46.99
C THR A 619 -7.99 -17.77 46.96
N ARG A 620 -7.41 -16.60 46.70
CA ARG A 620 -8.08 -15.30 46.84
C ARG A 620 -8.95 -15.01 45.61
N LYS A 621 -10.14 -14.44 45.82
CA LYS A 621 -10.95 -13.89 44.74
C LYS A 621 -10.70 -12.39 44.69
N ILE A 622 -10.30 -11.86 43.55
CA ILE A 622 -9.83 -10.48 43.42
C ILE A 622 -10.73 -9.72 42.47
N TYR A 623 -11.30 -8.60 42.92
CA TYR A 623 -11.98 -7.64 42.08
C TYR A 623 -11.06 -6.45 41.84
N ILE A 624 -10.71 -6.18 40.59
CA ILE A 624 -9.87 -5.03 40.22
C ILE A 624 -10.80 -3.86 39.87
N SER A 625 -10.87 -2.89 40.78
CA SER A 625 -11.64 -1.66 40.62
C SER A 625 -11.01 -0.74 39.58
N ARG A 626 -11.87 -0.03 38.85
CA ARG A 626 -11.54 1.04 37.91
C ARG A 626 -12.26 2.35 38.27
N VAL A 627 -12.78 2.51 39.50
CA VAL A 627 -13.58 3.67 39.91
C VAL A 627 -12.87 5.03 39.70
N ASN A 628 -11.54 5.06 39.72
CA ASN A 628 -10.74 6.26 39.48
C ASN A 628 -10.35 6.48 38.01
N SER A 629 -10.74 5.58 37.11
CA SER A 629 -10.43 5.66 35.69
C SER A 629 -11.34 6.68 34.99
N PRO A 630 -10.77 7.68 34.28
CA PRO A 630 -11.57 8.64 33.53
C PRO A 630 -12.20 8.04 32.24
N ASP A 631 -11.68 6.91 31.77
CA ASP A 631 -12.13 6.23 30.55
C ASP A 631 -13.04 5.05 30.86
N ARG A 632 -14.14 4.91 30.09
CA ARG A 632 -15.16 3.85 30.21
C ARG A 632 -15.68 3.68 31.64
N PRO A 633 -16.17 4.75 32.29
CA PRO A 633 -16.63 4.67 33.67
C PRO A 633 -17.86 3.75 33.76
N MET A 634 -17.82 2.80 34.68
CA MET A 634 -18.97 1.95 34.99
C MET A 634 -19.84 2.65 36.05
N ILE A 635 -21.00 3.15 35.64
CA ILE A 635 -21.84 4.04 36.46
C ILE A 635 -22.28 3.37 37.77
N ASN A 636 -22.48 2.06 37.74
CA ASN A 636 -22.87 1.26 38.90
C ASN A 636 -21.72 0.44 39.49
N GLU A 637 -20.46 0.88 39.35
CA GLU A 637 -19.30 0.11 39.85
C GLU A 637 -19.36 -0.17 41.34
N GLU A 638 -19.76 0.80 42.16
CA GLU A 638 -19.93 0.60 43.61
C GLU A 638 -20.93 -0.52 43.92
N GLN A 639 -22.04 -0.61 43.17
CA GLN A 639 -23.01 -1.69 43.31
C GLN A 639 -22.39 -3.06 42.99
N ILE A 640 -21.59 -3.12 41.93
CA ILE A 640 -20.89 -4.34 41.50
C ILE A 640 -19.81 -4.73 42.52
N GLU A 641 -19.06 -3.77 43.06
CA GLU A 641 -18.08 -4.00 44.14
C GLU A 641 -18.75 -4.61 45.38
N GLN A 642 -19.90 -4.09 45.82
CA GLN A 642 -20.65 -4.66 46.94
C GLN A 642 -21.12 -6.10 46.66
N LEU A 643 -21.59 -6.37 45.44
CA LEU A 643 -21.97 -7.72 45.04
C LEU A 643 -20.74 -8.65 45.02
N ALA A 644 -19.60 -8.20 44.48
CA ALA A 644 -18.35 -8.96 44.48
C ALA A 644 -17.89 -9.27 45.92
N LEU A 645 -17.89 -8.28 46.82
CA LEU A 645 -17.57 -8.45 48.24
C LEU A 645 -18.46 -9.53 48.90
N SER A 646 -19.76 -9.51 48.63
CA SER A 646 -20.71 -10.52 49.14
C SER A 646 -20.41 -11.95 48.65
N GLN A 647 -19.69 -12.08 47.54
CA GLN A 647 -19.32 -13.34 46.90
C GLN A 647 -17.87 -13.77 47.26
N GLY A 648 -17.28 -13.07 48.22
CA GLY A 648 -15.96 -13.35 48.77
C GLY A 648 -14.80 -12.76 47.96
N PHE A 649 -15.06 -11.80 47.07
CA PHE A 649 -14.01 -11.05 46.40
C PHE A 649 -13.42 -9.98 47.31
N GLU A 650 -12.13 -9.73 47.15
CA GLU A 650 -11.42 -8.58 47.71
C GLU A 650 -11.34 -7.48 46.64
N VAL A 651 -11.80 -6.28 46.95
CA VAL A 651 -11.73 -5.13 46.03
C VAL A 651 -10.36 -4.46 46.17
N ILE A 652 -9.63 -4.39 45.06
CA ILE A 652 -8.31 -3.78 44.99
C ILE A 652 -8.21 -2.80 43.83
N ARG A 653 -7.24 -1.89 43.92
CA ARG A 653 -6.85 -0.98 42.84
C ARG A 653 -5.38 -1.24 42.55
N MET A 654 -5.07 -1.68 41.33
CA MET A 654 -3.70 -2.13 41.03
C MET A 654 -2.68 -0.99 41.10
N GLU A 655 -3.11 0.25 40.82
CA GLU A 655 -2.28 1.45 40.89
C GLU A 655 -1.77 1.79 42.30
N ASP A 656 -2.39 1.24 43.35
CA ASP A 656 -1.98 1.44 44.75
C ASP A 656 -0.81 0.52 45.15
N TYR A 657 -0.41 -0.41 44.28
CA TYR A 657 0.59 -1.44 44.57
C TYR A 657 1.80 -1.35 43.64
N THR A 658 2.97 -1.67 44.18
CA THR A 658 4.20 -1.88 43.41
C THR A 658 4.07 -3.08 42.47
N LEU A 659 4.95 -3.21 41.46
CA LEU A 659 4.89 -4.33 40.54
C LEU A 659 5.02 -5.68 41.27
N GLU A 660 5.92 -5.80 42.25
CA GLU A 660 6.09 -7.00 43.07
C GLU A 660 4.82 -7.37 43.85
N GLU A 661 4.14 -6.37 44.40
CA GLU A 661 2.88 -6.56 45.11
C GLU A 661 1.76 -6.97 44.14
N GLN A 662 1.68 -6.33 42.96
CA GLN A 662 0.74 -6.72 41.90
C GLN A 662 0.96 -8.18 41.46
N ILE A 663 2.22 -8.59 41.28
CA ILE A 663 2.59 -9.98 40.98
C ILE A 663 2.12 -10.92 42.10
N ALA A 664 2.39 -10.61 43.36
CA ALA A 664 1.98 -11.43 44.50
C ALA A 664 0.45 -11.53 44.63
N ILE A 665 -0.26 -10.43 44.42
CA ILE A 665 -1.72 -10.37 44.42
C ILE A 665 -2.28 -11.29 43.32
N ALA A 666 -1.85 -11.11 42.07
CA ALA A 666 -2.31 -11.93 40.96
C ALA A 666 -1.95 -13.42 41.14
N ALA A 667 -0.75 -13.72 41.63
CA ALA A 667 -0.31 -15.10 41.91
C ALA A 667 -1.14 -15.79 43.01
N SER A 668 -1.71 -15.01 43.93
CA SER A 668 -2.60 -15.49 44.99
C SER A 668 -4.06 -15.68 44.56
N ALA A 669 -4.41 -15.26 43.34
CA ALA A 669 -5.78 -15.26 42.86
C ALA A 669 -6.22 -16.66 42.36
N SER A 670 -7.37 -17.13 42.84
CA SER A 670 -8.15 -18.21 42.25
C SER A 670 -9.15 -17.69 41.20
N SER A 671 -9.58 -16.43 41.36
CA SER A 671 -10.46 -15.72 40.44
C SER A 671 -10.09 -14.23 40.39
N ILE A 672 -10.12 -13.64 39.20
CA ILE A 672 -9.93 -12.21 38.95
C ILE A 672 -11.14 -11.69 38.17
N MET A 673 -11.87 -10.75 38.76
CA MET A 673 -12.95 -10.01 38.10
C MET A 673 -12.51 -8.56 37.90
N ALA A 674 -12.77 -7.98 36.74
CA ALA A 674 -12.46 -6.57 36.51
C ALA A 674 -13.30 -5.96 35.38
N PRO A 675 -13.62 -4.66 35.44
CA PRO A 675 -14.02 -3.92 34.26
C PRO A 675 -12.88 -3.93 33.22
N HIS A 676 -13.24 -4.10 31.94
CA HIS A 676 -12.32 -4.21 30.80
C HIS A 676 -11.28 -3.09 30.84
N GLY A 677 -10.00 -3.40 31.10
CA GLY A 677 -8.97 -2.39 31.35
C GLY A 677 -7.59 -2.95 31.65
N ALA A 678 -6.57 -2.09 31.63
CA ALA A 678 -5.18 -2.52 31.73
C ALA A 678 -4.84 -3.28 33.03
N GLY A 679 -5.53 -3.00 34.14
CA GLY A 679 -5.35 -3.73 35.40
C GLY A 679 -5.63 -5.24 35.26
N LEU A 680 -6.57 -5.63 34.39
CA LEU A 680 -6.92 -7.03 34.11
C LEU A 680 -5.75 -7.80 33.47
N ALA A 681 -4.79 -7.10 32.83
CA ALA A 681 -3.61 -7.73 32.23
C ALA A 681 -2.71 -8.42 33.24
N ASN A 682 -2.80 -8.05 34.54
CA ASN A 682 -2.06 -8.71 35.61
C ASN A 682 -2.39 -10.21 35.75
N MET A 683 -3.43 -10.72 35.10
CA MET A 683 -3.69 -12.16 35.01
C MET A 683 -2.48 -12.98 34.53
N VAL A 684 -1.55 -12.40 33.76
CA VAL A 684 -0.35 -13.11 33.29
C VAL A 684 0.55 -13.62 34.43
N PHE A 685 0.39 -13.10 35.65
CA PHE A 685 1.12 -13.54 36.85
C PHE A 685 0.31 -14.55 37.69
N ALA A 686 -0.96 -14.78 37.37
CA ALA A 686 -1.81 -15.74 38.07
C ALA A 686 -1.46 -17.18 37.70
N LYS A 687 -1.83 -18.12 38.56
CA LYS A 687 -1.64 -19.55 38.26
C LYS A 687 -2.59 -20.00 37.15
N ALA A 688 -2.13 -20.92 36.30
CA ALA A 688 -2.98 -21.55 35.30
C ALA A 688 -4.26 -22.13 35.95
N GLY A 689 -5.39 -21.99 35.26
CA GLY A 689 -6.70 -22.34 35.80
C GLY A 689 -7.36 -21.28 36.69
N CYS A 690 -6.78 -20.08 36.85
CA CYS A 690 -7.50 -18.93 37.40
C CYS A 690 -8.78 -18.65 36.60
N GLU A 691 -9.86 -18.27 37.29
CA GLU A 691 -11.09 -17.81 36.65
C GLU A 691 -10.98 -16.31 36.33
N ILE A 692 -11.16 -15.92 35.07
CA ILE A 692 -11.15 -14.52 34.65
C ILE A 692 -12.57 -14.09 34.29
N ILE A 693 -13.09 -13.06 34.97
CA ILE A 693 -14.42 -12.50 34.73
C ILE A 693 -14.25 -11.06 34.25
N GLU A 694 -14.36 -10.86 32.93
CA GLU A 694 -14.29 -9.53 32.34
C GLU A 694 -15.67 -8.87 32.34
N LEU A 695 -15.76 -7.64 32.82
CA LEU A 695 -16.96 -6.80 32.70
C LEU A 695 -16.74 -5.80 31.57
N ILE A 696 -17.50 -5.86 30.48
CA ILE A 696 -17.24 -5.10 29.25
C ILE A 696 -18.49 -4.36 28.74
N PRO A 697 -18.37 -3.12 28.22
CA PRO A 697 -19.49 -2.46 27.55
C PRO A 697 -19.88 -3.20 26.26
N ASP A 698 -21.17 -3.30 25.99
CA ASP A 698 -21.75 -3.89 24.78
C ASP A 698 -21.22 -3.26 23.47
N LYS A 699 -20.92 -1.96 23.48
CA LYS A 699 -20.37 -1.21 22.34
C LYS A 699 -18.83 -1.19 22.28
N TYR A 700 -18.15 -1.85 23.22
CA TYR A 700 -16.68 -1.91 23.28
C TYR A 700 -16.17 -3.35 23.30
N MET A 701 -16.85 -4.25 22.59
CA MET A 701 -16.48 -5.67 22.57
C MET A 701 -15.16 -5.92 21.83
N THR A 702 -14.17 -6.46 22.54
CA THR A 702 -12.87 -6.85 21.99
C THR A 702 -12.40 -8.21 22.55
N PRO A 703 -11.78 -9.09 21.73
CA PRO A 703 -11.34 -10.41 22.18
C PRO A 703 -9.98 -10.39 22.92
N LEU A 704 -9.40 -9.22 23.19
CA LEU A 704 -8.04 -9.07 23.72
C LEU A 704 -7.79 -9.84 25.03
N PHE A 705 -8.66 -9.67 26.03
CA PHE A 705 -8.49 -10.35 27.32
C PHE A 705 -8.89 -11.82 27.27
N LYS A 706 -9.85 -12.19 26.43
CA LYS A 706 -10.18 -13.60 26.15
C LYS A 706 -8.96 -14.34 25.60
N GLN A 707 -8.28 -13.76 24.60
CA GLN A 707 -7.08 -14.34 24.02
C GLN A 707 -5.92 -14.39 25.03
N LEU A 708 -5.76 -13.35 25.87
CA LEU A 708 -4.74 -13.34 26.93
C LEU A 708 -5.00 -14.44 27.97
N ALA A 709 -6.24 -14.59 28.43
CA ALA A 709 -6.63 -15.64 29.37
C ALA A 709 -6.37 -17.04 28.80
N ALA A 710 -6.73 -17.27 27.52
CA ALA A 710 -6.43 -18.52 26.83
C ALA A 710 -4.92 -18.81 26.77
N ASN A 711 -4.11 -17.80 26.44
CA ASN A 711 -2.64 -17.94 26.38
C ASN A 711 -2.01 -18.23 27.75
N CYS A 712 -2.64 -17.80 28.84
CA CYS A 712 -2.20 -18.07 30.21
C CYS A 712 -2.81 -19.36 30.80
N GLY A 713 -3.67 -20.06 30.04
CA GLY A 713 -4.34 -21.27 30.51
C GLY A 713 -5.41 -21.02 31.57
N HIS A 714 -6.08 -19.88 31.53
CA HIS A 714 -7.16 -19.51 32.44
C HIS A 714 -8.54 -19.89 31.89
N ARG A 715 -9.53 -19.95 32.79
CA ARG A 715 -10.95 -19.96 32.41
C ARG A 715 -11.41 -18.53 32.19
N TYR A 716 -12.37 -18.33 31.30
CA TYR A 716 -12.82 -16.99 30.91
C TYR A 716 -14.33 -16.90 30.84
N SER A 717 -14.86 -15.92 31.54
CA SER A 717 -16.26 -15.52 31.58
C SER A 717 -16.37 -14.03 31.27
N VAL A 718 -17.47 -13.62 30.63
CA VAL A 718 -17.71 -12.21 30.30
C VAL A 718 -19.09 -11.78 30.76
N LEU A 719 -19.18 -10.63 31.41
CA LEU A 719 -20.41 -9.93 31.69
C LEU A 719 -20.48 -8.67 30.82
N MET A 720 -21.47 -8.63 29.92
CA MET A 720 -21.73 -7.43 29.13
C MET A 720 -22.62 -6.46 29.92
N GLY A 721 -22.33 -5.17 29.79
CA GLY A 721 -23.17 -4.08 30.30
C GLY A 721 -23.62 -3.13 29.20
N ASP A 722 -24.71 -2.41 29.46
CA ASP A 722 -25.36 -1.53 28.49
C ASP A 722 -24.67 -0.15 28.50
N THR A 723 -24.25 0.32 27.33
CA THR A 723 -23.70 1.68 27.17
C THR A 723 -24.82 2.72 27.24
N GLU A 724 -24.73 3.69 28.16
CA GLU A 724 -25.84 4.59 28.53
C GLU A 724 -26.09 5.69 27.49
N ASP A 725 -25.04 6.25 26.87
CA ASP A 725 -25.17 7.19 25.76
C ASP A 725 -24.15 6.87 24.66
N ALA A 726 -24.63 6.73 23.42
CA ALA A 726 -23.79 6.49 22.26
C ALA A 726 -22.90 7.71 21.90
N ALA A 727 -23.30 8.91 22.34
CA ALA A 727 -22.60 10.16 22.07
C ALA A 727 -21.55 10.52 23.14
N ASP A 728 -21.48 9.77 24.26
CA ASP A 728 -20.48 10.02 25.30
C ASP A 728 -19.09 9.56 24.84
N ALA A 729 -18.20 10.53 24.63
CA ALA A 729 -16.78 10.35 24.33
C ALA A 729 -16.07 9.37 25.29
N LYS A 730 -16.56 9.21 26.51
CA LYS A 730 -15.98 8.34 27.55
C LYS A 730 -16.58 6.96 27.60
N LEU A 731 -17.65 6.67 26.85
CA LEU A 731 -18.38 5.39 26.85
C LEU A 731 -18.81 4.97 28.27
N ALA A 732 -19.54 5.84 28.99
CA ALA A 732 -20.14 5.45 30.26
C ALA A 732 -21.15 4.30 30.08
N TRP A 733 -21.14 3.34 31.00
CA TRP A 733 -21.90 2.11 30.84
C TRP A 733 -22.34 1.53 32.18
N ARG A 734 -23.32 0.64 32.14
CA ARG A 734 -23.91 0.01 33.32
C ARG A 734 -23.80 -1.51 33.21
N ALA A 735 -23.15 -2.14 34.19
CA ALA A 735 -23.10 -3.60 34.26
C ALA A 735 -24.46 -4.19 34.67
N ASN A 736 -24.82 -5.33 34.09
CA ASN A 736 -26.04 -6.05 34.42
C ASN A 736 -25.85 -6.86 35.71
N SER A 737 -26.29 -6.32 36.85
CA SER A 737 -26.15 -6.94 38.18
C SER A 737 -26.85 -8.29 38.28
N ASP A 738 -28.00 -8.46 37.64
CA ASP A 738 -28.81 -9.68 37.73
C ASP A 738 -28.11 -10.84 37.01
N ARG A 739 -27.44 -10.54 35.89
CA ARG A 739 -26.63 -11.52 35.16
C ARG A 739 -25.32 -11.84 35.87
N LEU A 740 -24.78 -10.93 36.69
CA LEU A 740 -23.52 -11.17 37.41
C LEU A 740 -23.66 -12.35 38.38
N GLU A 741 -24.78 -12.48 39.10
CA GLU A 741 -25.03 -13.63 39.98
C GLU A 741 -25.02 -14.96 39.21
N THR A 742 -25.59 -14.97 38.01
CA THR A 742 -25.59 -16.16 37.12
C THR A 742 -24.18 -16.49 36.63
N VAL A 743 -23.41 -15.47 36.21
CA VAL A 743 -22.01 -15.66 35.79
C VAL A 743 -21.16 -16.21 36.92
N LEU A 744 -21.33 -15.67 38.13
CA LEU A 744 -20.63 -16.12 39.33
C LEU A 744 -21.01 -17.54 39.75
N ALA A 745 -22.27 -17.94 39.59
CA ALA A 745 -22.70 -19.30 39.86
C ALA A 745 -22.12 -20.33 38.88
N ASN A 746 -21.94 -19.94 37.61
CA ASN A 746 -21.36 -20.81 36.58
C ASN A 746 -19.82 -20.90 36.66
N ALA A 747 -19.19 -19.94 37.33
CA ALA A 747 -17.74 -19.84 37.48
C ALA A 747 -17.17 -20.60 38.71
N ALA A 748 -18.05 -21.07 39.59
CA ALA A 748 -17.74 -21.85 40.80
C ALA A 748 -17.75 -23.36 40.50
#